data_AF-A0AAV2Z2P9-F1
#
_entry.id   AF-A0AAV2Z2P9-F1
#
_cell.length_a   1.000
_cell.length_b   1.000
_cell.length_c   1.000
_cell.angle_alpha   90.00
_cell.angle_beta   90.00
_cell.angle_gamma   90.00
#
_symmetry.space_group_name_H-M   'P 1'
#
loop_
_entity.id
_entity.type
_entity.pdbx_description
1 polymer ?
#
loop_
_entity_poly.entity_id
_entity_poly.type
_entity_poly.pdbx_seq_one_letter_code
_entity_poly.pdbx_strand_id
1 'polypeptide(L)'
;MDDAEERAHYESVLLSFREYEAFVMREIFRRKQHMLALPKDMQRRLPQTSTLRNIHHFVNAAHHNQVFLERIVQAQLDSGPHVDLPTVTPQTPLKSPIRHLSKLKSTLHQFVRDWSEEGAKEREMCYGPILRELKRIMPVTDQNKNQQRVLVPGAGLGRLALEIAAKGYASQGNEFSYQMLFASNFILNWTTRPGEFEIHPWIHNPSNALSITDLLRPVVIPDKSPSELLGLDKGNQPDFSMCAGEFLEAYAKEKECWDCIVTCFFIDAAPNVIEYIAAFERLLKPGGHWVNLGPLLYHWQNSGGDDDERFNQSVELTLEEIKHVMSTYNFSILKESQRECVYTNNIKSMMKTAYNCSFFTAVKETPIQAGVQPKKQKKETRRLRKMDRLQRLFGNLPGIVGQSGPGSDAPLVDTAEKVHISSLALLKMLKHGRAGVPMEVMGLMLGEFVDDYTVNCIDVFAMPQSGTGVSVEAVDPVFQTKMLDMLKQTGRAEMVVGWYHSHPGFGCWLSGVDINTQQSFEALNNRAVAVVVDPIQSVKGKVVIDAFRLINSHLIMLGQEPRQTTSNIGHLNKPSIQALIHGLNRHYYSIAIDYRKNELEEQMLMNLHKNTWSDGLVLTRFEDHSAENENTVKNMLALTEQYNKRVQEEEEKTPEELEVLNVGKIDPKKHLESDVYDLMALNTVQCLGAMLDTIVF
;
A
#
# COMPACT_ATOMS: atom_id res chain seq x y z
N MET A 1 -10.71 15.22 -23.65
CA MET A 1 -10.80 15.01 -22.20
C MET A 1 -12.12 15.61 -21.80
N ASP A 2 -13.15 14.77 -21.73
CA ASP A 2 -14.51 15.19 -21.36
C ASP A 2 -14.71 15.16 -19.84
N ASP A 3 -13.73 14.63 -19.09
CA ASP A 3 -13.70 14.58 -17.64
C ASP A 3 -12.86 15.74 -17.07
N ALA A 4 -13.49 16.56 -16.22
CA ALA A 4 -12.84 17.68 -15.54
C ALA A 4 -11.82 17.22 -14.50
N GLU A 5 -12.00 16.06 -13.88
CA GLU A 5 -11.09 15.51 -12.88
C GLU A 5 -9.81 15.00 -13.54
N GLU A 6 -9.94 14.27 -14.66
CA GLU A 6 -8.80 13.84 -15.48
C GLU A 6 -7.98 15.05 -15.93
N ARG A 7 -8.64 16.11 -16.42
CA ARG A 7 -7.97 17.35 -16.80
C ARG A 7 -7.24 17.99 -15.63
N ALA A 8 -7.87 18.13 -14.47
CA ALA A 8 -7.24 18.70 -13.29
C ALA A 8 -6.02 17.86 -12.84
N HIS A 9 -6.11 16.53 -12.93
CA HIS A 9 -4.99 15.64 -12.63
C HIS A 9 -3.84 15.83 -13.63
N TYR A 10 -4.15 15.88 -14.93
CA TYR A 10 -3.20 16.13 -16.00
C TYR A 10 -2.43 17.46 -15.78
N GLU A 11 -3.15 18.55 -15.51
CA GLU A 11 -2.58 19.87 -15.25
C GLU A 11 -1.71 19.87 -13.98
N SER A 12 -2.17 19.22 -12.91
CA SER A 12 -1.42 19.08 -11.65
C SER A 12 -0.12 18.30 -11.82
N VAL A 13 -0.14 17.23 -12.63
CA VAL A 13 1.07 16.45 -12.93
C VAL A 13 2.04 17.28 -13.76
N LEU A 14 1.59 17.95 -14.82
CA LEU A 14 2.47 18.83 -15.61
C LEU A 14 3.10 19.94 -14.79
N LEU A 15 2.31 20.60 -13.92
CA LEU A 15 2.83 21.61 -13.00
C LEU A 15 3.92 21.04 -12.10
N SER A 16 3.78 19.80 -11.64
CA SER A 16 4.79 19.17 -10.79
C SER A 16 6.16 19.03 -11.47
N PHE A 17 6.22 18.83 -12.79
CA PHE A 17 7.48 18.82 -13.55
C PHE A 17 8.14 20.20 -13.53
N ARG A 18 7.37 21.30 -13.65
CA ARG A 18 7.88 22.68 -13.54
C ARG A 18 8.32 23.04 -12.12
N GLU A 19 7.71 22.43 -11.11
CA GLU A 19 8.00 22.67 -9.70
C GLU A 19 9.16 21.83 -9.13
N TYR A 20 9.76 20.93 -9.91
CA TYR A 20 10.76 19.98 -9.43
C TYR A 20 11.95 20.66 -8.73
N GLU A 21 12.53 21.71 -9.30
CA GLU A 21 13.65 22.45 -8.71
C GLU A 21 13.24 23.02 -7.34
N ALA A 22 12.06 23.65 -7.26
CA ALA A 22 11.54 24.21 -6.02
C ALA A 22 11.36 23.13 -4.93
N PHE A 23 10.89 21.93 -5.30
CA PHE A 23 10.80 20.78 -4.39
C PHE A 23 12.19 20.37 -3.85
N VAL A 24 13.16 20.19 -4.74
CA VAL A 24 14.51 19.72 -4.37
C VAL A 24 15.26 20.78 -3.58
N MET A 25 15.10 22.06 -3.91
CA MET A 25 15.74 23.17 -3.21
C MET A 25 15.32 23.25 -1.75
N ARG A 26 14.05 22.98 -1.41
CA ARG A 26 13.59 22.90 0.00
C ARG A 26 14.39 21.89 0.80
N GLU A 27 14.62 20.70 0.24
CA GLU A 27 15.40 19.65 0.90
C GLU A 27 16.89 20.00 1.01
N ILE A 28 17.47 20.57 -0.06
CA ILE A 28 18.85 21.07 -0.04
C ILE A 28 19.03 22.15 1.04
N PHE A 29 18.13 23.13 1.13
CA PHE A 29 18.19 24.19 2.12
C PHE A 29 18.00 23.66 3.55
N ARG A 30 17.06 22.71 3.76
CA ARG A 30 16.89 22.04 5.06
C ARG A 30 18.20 21.41 5.52
N ARG A 31 18.86 20.63 4.63
CA ARG A 31 20.17 20.02 4.91
C ARG A 31 21.24 21.08 5.21
N LYS A 32 21.28 22.18 4.46
CA LYS A 32 22.19 23.31 4.71
C LYS A 32 22.03 23.87 6.12
N GLN A 33 20.79 24.15 6.52
CA GLN A 33 20.47 24.72 7.83
C GLN A 33 20.88 23.80 8.97
N HIS A 34 20.59 22.50 8.85
CA HIS A 34 21.00 21.52 9.85
C HIS A 34 22.53 21.44 9.99
N MET A 35 23.27 21.50 8.88
CA MET A 35 24.74 21.51 8.93
C MET A 35 25.31 22.81 9.52
N LEU A 36 24.68 23.96 9.25
CA LEU A 36 25.07 25.25 9.83
C LEU A 36 24.75 25.35 11.33
N ALA A 37 23.75 24.62 11.81
CA ALA A 37 23.37 24.56 13.22
C ALA A 37 24.37 23.76 14.08
N LEU A 38 25.27 22.97 13.47
CA LEU A 38 26.30 22.23 14.20
C LEU A 38 27.28 23.19 14.90
N PRO A 39 27.82 22.85 16.09
CA PRO A 39 28.90 23.61 16.72
C PRO A 39 30.10 23.82 15.78
N LYS A 40 30.75 24.99 15.85
CA LYS A 40 31.87 25.36 14.95
C LYS A 40 33.01 24.34 14.96
N ASP A 41 33.28 23.69 16.09
CA ASP A 41 34.28 22.61 16.17
C ASP A 41 33.91 21.41 15.29
N MET A 42 32.64 20.97 15.34
CA MET A 42 32.14 19.88 14.52
C MET A 42 32.15 20.23 13.03
N GLN A 43 31.80 21.48 12.67
CA GLN A 43 31.88 21.95 11.29
C GLN A 43 33.33 21.94 10.74
N ARG A 44 34.32 22.26 11.57
CA ARG A 44 35.74 22.25 11.18
C ARG A 44 36.28 20.85 10.93
N ARG A 45 35.73 19.84 11.62
CA ARG A 45 36.08 18.42 11.44
C ARG A 45 35.56 17.84 10.11
N LEU A 46 34.61 18.49 9.46
CA LEU A 46 34.09 18.05 8.16
C LEU A 46 35.13 18.28 7.05
N PRO A 47 35.30 17.31 6.12
CA PRO A 47 36.26 17.43 5.03
C PRO A 47 35.86 18.55 4.05
N GLN A 48 36.81 18.98 3.21
CA GLN A 48 36.52 19.94 2.12
C GLN A 48 35.46 19.42 1.15
N THR A 49 35.39 18.10 0.98
CA THR A 49 34.39 17.41 0.17
C THR A 49 33.00 17.34 0.82
N SER A 50 32.81 17.83 2.05
CA SER A 50 31.53 17.74 2.75
C SER A 50 30.38 18.47 2.05
N THR A 51 29.15 18.00 2.26
CA THR A 51 27.92 18.56 1.68
C THR A 51 27.79 20.05 1.96
N LEU A 52 28.16 20.51 3.16
CA LEU A 52 28.09 21.92 3.55
C LEU A 52 28.89 22.83 2.60
N ARG A 53 30.06 22.38 2.15
CA ARG A 53 30.96 23.15 1.28
C ARG A 53 30.63 22.95 -0.21
N ASN A 54 29.95 21.86 -0.56
CA ASN A 54 29.65 21.45 -1.93
C ASN A 54 28.17 21.57 -2.31
N ILE A 55 27.40 22.31 -1.52
CA ILE A 55 25.94 22.38 -1.70
C ILE A 55 25.52 23.01 -3.03
N HIS A 56 26.34 23.92 -3.57
CA HIS A 56 26.10 24.55 -4.85
C HIS A 56 26.12 23.54 -6.02
N HIS A 57 26.87 22.44 -5.90
CA HIS A 57 26.83 21.37 -6.90
C HIS A 57 25.48 20.63 -6.90
N PHE A 58 24.86 20.45 -5.73
CA PHE A 58 23.50 19.88 -5.65
C PHE A 58 22.45 20.82 -6.25
N VAL A 59 22.62 22.14 -6.05
CA VAL A 59 21.76 23.15 -6.69
C VAL A 59 21.90 23.09 -8.21
N ASN A 60 23.13 23.05 -8.73
CA ASN A 60 23.38 22.95 -10.16
C ASN A 60 22.81 21.66 -10.76
N ALA A 61 22.98 20.52 -10.07
CA ALA A 61 22.42 19.24 -10.51
C ALA A 61 20.88 19.24 -10.51
N ALA A 62 20.26 19.86 -9.50
CA ALA A 62 18.80 20.04 -9.46
C ALA A 62 18.31 20.92 -10.62
N HIS A 63 19.06 21.99 -10.94
CA HIS A 63 18.75 22.87 -12.07
C HIS A 63 18.89 22.15 -13.42
N HIS A 64 19.94 21.35 -13.62
CA HIS A 64 20.08 20.53 -14.84
C HIS A 64 18.90 19.57 -15.02
N ASN A 65 18.48 18.89 -13.95
CA ASN A 65 17.27 18.07 -13.99
C ASN A 65 16.03 18.89 -14.32
N GLN A 66 15.87 20.10 -13.77
CA GLN A 66 14.75 20.98 -14.10
C GLN A 66 14.73 21.36 -15.59
N VAL A 67 15.88 21.70 -16.15
CA VAL A 67 16.00 22.01 -17.59
C VAL A 67 15.58 20.83 -18.44
N PHE A 68 15.97 19.61 -18.05
CA PHE A 68 15.52 18.39 -18.71
C PHE A 68 14.01 18.17 -18.59
N LEU A 69 13.45 18.29 -17.39
CA LEU A 69 12.01 18.11 -17.13
C LEU A 69 11.18 19.19 -17.85
N GLU A 70 11.67 20.42 -17.99
CA GLU A 70 10.99 21.48 -18.76
C GLU A 70 10.92 21.14 -20.25
N ARG A 71 11.91 20.42 -20.81
CA ARG A 71 11.82 19.93 -22.19
C ARG A 71 10.72 18.89 -22.36
N ILE A 72 10.49 18.04 -21.35
CA ILE A 72 9.37 17.09 -21.33
C ILE A 72 8.04 17.87 -21.31
N VAL A 73 7.94 18.90 -20.46
CA VAL A 73 6.76 19.77 -20.41
C VAL A 73 6.53 20.44 -21.75
N GLN A 74 7.57 21.00 -22.38
CA GLN A 74 7.44 21.67 -23.67
C GLN A 74 6.98 20.72 -24.77
N ALA A 75 7.58 19.52 -24.87
CA ALA A 75 7.13 18.50 -25.82
C ALA A 75 5.67 18.11 -25.61
N GLN A 76 5.22 18.07 -24.35
CA GLN A 76 3.83 17.78 -24.02
C GLN A 76 2.89 18.95 -24.33
N LEU A 77 3.31 20.20 -24.17
CA LEU A 77 2.54 21.37 -24.59
C LEU A 77 2.43 21.49 -26.12
N ASP A 78 3.45 21.05 -26.85
CA ASP A 78 3.48 21.09 -28.32
C ASP A 78 2.62 19.98 -28.96
N SER A 79 2.51 18.81 -28.29
CA SER A 79 1.84 17.62 -28.82
C SER A 79 0.53 17.24 -28.14
N GLY A 80 0.26 17.79 -26.95
CA GLY A 80 -0.86 17.39 -26.08
C GLY A 80 -2.00 18.42 -26.00
N PRO A 81 -2.98 18.18 -25.10
CA PRO A 81 -4.03 19.14 -24.79
C PRO A 81 -3.47 20.50 -24.34
N HIS A 82 -4.13 21.58 -24.77
CA HIS A 82 -3.74 22.92 -24.36
C HIS A 82 -3.99 23.15 -22.86
N VAL A 83 -2.93 23.52 -22.14
CA VAL A 83 -2.94 23.83 -20.70
C VAL A 83 -2.22 25.14 -20.45
N ASP A 84 -2.82 26.02 -19.66
CA ASP A 84 -2.18 27.25 -19.19
C ASP A 84 -1.45 26.97 -17.87
N LEU A 85 -0.14 26.74 -17.97
CA LEU A 85 0.71 26.47 -16.82
C LEU A 85 1.40 27.76 -16.34
N PRO A 86 1.38 28.06 -15.02
CA PRO A 86 2.07 29.23 -14.48
C PRO A 86 3.59 29.15 -14.71
N THR A 87 4.23 30.31 -14.75
CA THR A 87 5.69 30.39 -14.66
C THR A 87 6.10 30.12 -13.22
N VAL A 88 7.01 29.16 -13.03
CA VAL A 88 7.49 28.74 -11.71
C VAL A 88 8.95 29.19 -11.54
N THR A 89 9.26 29.74 -10.38
CA THR A 89 10.63 29.99 -9.92
C THR A 89 10.91 29.20 -8.64
N PRO A 90 12.19 28.98 -8.26
CA PRO A 90 12.51 28.28 -7.02
C PRO A 90 11.93 28.91 -5.74
N GLN A 91 11.53 30.19 -5.78
CA GLN A 91 10.91 30.91 -4.68
C GLN A 91 9.37 30.82 -4.68
N THR A 92 8.78 30.31 -5.75
CA THR A 92 7.32 30.19 -5.88
C THR A 92 6.79 29.15 -4.89
N PRO A 93 5.70 29.44 -4.14
CA PRO A 93 5.07 28.44 -3.30
C PRO A 93 4.58 27.25 -4.13
N LEU A 94 4.99 26.04 -3.72
CA LEU A 94 4.56 24.79 -4.35
C LEU A 94 3.04 24.64 -4.30
N LYS A 95 2.43 24.36 -5.44
CA LYS A 95 1.01 24.05 -5.56
C LYS A 95 0.76 22.55 -5.73
N SER A 96 1.67 21.83 -6.36
CA SER A 96 1.50 20.39 -6.56
C SER A 96 1.66 19.62 -5.25
N PRO A 97 0.85 18.56 -5.02
CA PRO A 97 1.01 17.65 -3.90
C PRO A 97 2.42 17.04 -3.80
N ILE A 98 2.95 16.89 -2.58
CA ILE A 98 4.29 16.33 -2.31
C ILE A 98 4.45 14.91 -2.89
N ARG A 99 3.37 14.13 -2.99
CA ARG A 99 3.38 12.79 -3.62
C ARG A 99 3.92 12.80 -5.06
N HIS A 100 3.72 13.89 -5.80
CA HIS A 100 4.26 14.01 -7.16
C HIS A 100 5.79 14.07 -7.18
N LEU A 101 6.43 14.68 -6.18
CA LEU A 101 7.90 14.68 -6.08
C LEU A 101 8.45 13.26 -5.98
N SER A 102 7.82 12.40 -5.17
CA SER A 102 8.23 10.99 -5.07
C SER A 102 8.10 10.28 -6.43
N LYS A 103 7.02 10.53 -7.18
CA LYS A 103 6.85 9.98 -8.53
C LYS A 103 7.89 10.51 -9.52
N LEU A 104 8.20 11.81 -9.52
CA LEU A 104 9.22 12.42 -10.39
C LEU A 104 10.62 11.88 -10.12
N LYS A 105 10.97 11.67 -8.85
CA LYS A 105 12.22 10.98 -8.45
C LYS A 105 12.29 9.58 -9.06
N SER A 106 11.22 8.81 -8.94
CA SER A 106 11.13 7.49 -9.56
C SER A 106 11.22 7.55 -11.10
N THR A 107 10.60 8.55 -11.74
CA THR A 107 10.72 8.76 -13.19
C THR A 107 12.16 9.02 -13.63
N LEU A 108 12.92 9.84 -12.89
CA LEU A 108 14.36 10.04 -13.17
C LEU A 108 15.16 8.73 -13.02
N HIS A 109 14.84 7.89 -12.04
CA HIS A 109 15.48 6.59 -11.92
C HIS A 109 15.07 5.63 -13.05
N GLN A 110 13.83 5.72 -13.54
CA GLN A 110 13.38 4.92 -14.68
C GLN A 110 14.11 5.28 -15.97
N PHE A 111 14.46 6.55 -16.18
CA PHE A 111 15.34 6.93 -17.30
C PHE A 111 16.67 6.21 -17.24
N VAL A 112 17.24 6.01 -16.04
CA VAL A 112 18.47 5.22 -15.88
C VAL A 112 18.21 3.76 -16.30
N ARG A 113 17.17 3.13 -15.75
CA ARG A 113 16.82 1.73 -16.06
C ARG A 113 16.60 1.51 -17.56
N ASP A 114 15.76 2.33 -18.18
CA ASP A 114 15.26 2.07 -19.53
C ASP A 114 16.11 2.69 -20.64
N TRP A 115 16.84 3.78 -20.35
CA TRP A 115 17.45 4.60 -21.41
C TRP A 115 18.89 5.01 -21.12
N SER A 116 19.57 4.43 -20.14
CA SER A 116 21.00 4.70 -19.92
C SER A 116 21.86 3.45 -20.12
N GLU A 117 23.15 3.65 -20.34
CA GLU A 117 24.14 2.56 -20.34
C GLU A 117 24.28 1.95 -18.92
N GLU A 118 24.13 2.77 -17.87
CA GLU A 118 24.15 2.30 -16.48
C GLU A 118 23.06 1.25 -16.21
N GLY A 119 21.90 1.39 -16.85
CA GLY A 119 20.78 0.45 -16.78
C GLY A 119 20.92 -0.80 -17.65
N ALA A 120 21.92 -0.90 -18.54
CA ALA A 120 22.01 -1.98 -19.54
C ALA A 120 22.06 -3.37 -18.89
N LYS A 121 22.80 -3.52 -17.78
CA LYS A 121 22.87 -4.79 -17.05
C LYS A 121 21.53 -5.16 -16.40
N GLU A 122 20.80 -4.16 -15.89
CA GLU A 122 19.46 -4.34 -15.32
C GLU A 122 18.45 -4.77 -16.40
N ARG A 123 18.51 -4.15 -17.58
CA ARG A 123 17.73 -4.56 -18.76
C ARG A 123 18.07 -5.98 -19.21
N GLU A 124 19.34 -6.37 -19.28
CA GLU A 124 19.70 -7.75 -19.67
C GLU A 124 19.21 -8.79 -18.65
N MET A 125 19.17 -8.45 -17.35
CA MET A 125 18.60 -9.33 -16.32
C MET A 125 17.09 -9.51 -16.47
N CYS A 126 16.35 -8.46 -16.85
CA CYS A 126 14.88 -8.46 -16.91
C CYS A 126 14.32 -8.71 -18.33
N TYR A 127 14.74 -7.90 -19.31
CA TYR A 127 14.22 -7.90 -20.69
C TYR A 127 14.86 -9.02 -21.53
N GLY A 128 16.15 -9.31 -21.33
CA GLY A 128 16.87 -10.34 -22.06
C GLY A 128 16.20 -11.73 -22.01
N PRO A 129 15.74 -12.24 -20.86
CA PRO A 129 14.99 -13.49 -20.75
C PRO A 129 13.65 -13.46 -21.51
N ILE A 130 12.90 -12.36 -21.38
CA ILE A 130 11.61 -12.16 -22.04
C ILE A 130 11.79 -12.21 -23.57
N LEU A 131 12.73 -11.45 -24.11
CA LEU A 131 12.99 -11.39 -25.56
C LEU A 131 13.45 -12.74 -26.14
N ARG A 132 14.27 -13.48 -25.38
CA ARG A 132 14.67 -14.84 -25.77
C ARG A 132 13.49 -15.80 -25.78
N GLU A 133 12.59 -15.64 -24.82
CA GLU A 133 11.41 -16.49 -24.70
C GLU A 133 10.38 -16.20 -25.80
N LEU A 134 10.11 -14.92 -26.09
CA LEU A 134 9.29 -14.52 -27.24
C LEU A 134 9.78 -15.13 -28.54
N LYS A 135 11.10 -15.06 -28.80
CA LYS A 135 11.72 -15.67 -29.97
C LYS A 135 11.54 -17.19 -30.02
N ARG A 136 11.49 -17.86 -28.85
CA ARG A 136 11.29 -19.31 -28.74
C ARG A 136 9.84 -19.71 -29.04
N ILE A 137 8.86 -18.97 -28.50
CA ILE A 137 7.44 -19.33 -28.57
C ILE A 137 6.76 -18.82 -29.85
N MET A 138 7.19 -17.67 -30.36
CA MET A 138 6.64 -17.02 -31.56
C MET A 138 7.80 -16.52 -32.43
N PRO A 139 8.46 -17.39 -33.21
CA PRO A 139 9.60 -16.98 -34.03
C PRO A 139 9.17 -16.01 -35.13
N VAL A 140 9.89 -14.89 -35.24
CA VAL A 140 9.74 -13.91 -36.31
C VAL A 140 10.66 -14.28 -37.48
N THR A 141 10.11 -14.17 -38.68
CA THR A 141 10.72 -14.37 -39.99
C THR A 141 10.37 -13.18 -40.87
N ASP A 142 11.05 -13.03 -42.00
CA ASP A 142 10.75 -11.92 -42.92
C ASP A 142 9.32 -11.96 -43.49
N GLN A 143 8.67 -13.13 -43.49
CA GLN A 143 7.31 -13.32 -43.99
C GLN A 143 6.22 -12.91 -43.01
N ASN A 144 6.51 -12.92 -41.71
CA ASN A 144 5.51 -12.72 -40.65
C ASN A 144 5.83 -11.54 -39.72
N LYS A 145 6.75 -10.66 -40.14
CA LYS A 145 7.10 -9.44 -39.43
C LYS A 145 5.86 -8.56 -39.22
N ASN A 146 5.72 -8.00 -38.02
CA ASN A 146 4.59 -7.21 -37.54
C ASN A 146 3.22 -7.92 -37.58
N GLN A 147 3.16 -9.24 -37.73
CA GLN A 147 1.88 -9.95 -37.72
C GLN A 147 1.48 -10.44 -36.33
N GLN A 148 2.44 -10.81 -35.49
CA GLN A 148 2.15 -11.26 -34.12
C GLN A 148 2.04 -10.06 -33.19
N ARG A 149 0.89 -9.90 -32.54
CA ARG A 149 0.58 -8.79 -31.64
C ARG A 149 1.01 -9.10 -30.22
N VAL A 150 1.85 -8.23 -29.65
CA VAL A 150 2.39 -8.35 -28.29
C VAL A 150 2.01 -7.12 -27.46
N LEU A 151 1.24 -7.35 -26.40
CA LEU A 151 0.85 -6.32 -25.44
C LEU A 151 1.82 -6.30 -24.25
N VAL A 152 2.24 -5.11 -23.83
CA VAL A 152 3.11 -4.89 -22.66
C VAL A 152 2.41 -3.95 -21.68
N PRO A 153 1.61 -4.48 -20.74
CA PRO A 153 1.00 -3.69 -19.67
C PRO A 153 2.06 -3.13 -18.71
N GLY A 154 1.86 -1.92 -18.19
CA GLY A 154 2.82 -1.25 -17.31
C GLY A 154 4.17 -1.02 -17.98
N ALA A 155 4.17 -0.49 -19.20
CA ALA A 155 5.35 -0.37 -20.04
C ALA A 155 6.37 0.66 -19.54
N GLY A 156 6.05 1.48 -18.52
CA GLY A 156 6.97 2.47 -17.97
C GLY A 156 7.41 3.48 -19.02
N LEU A 157 8.72 3.54 -19.31
CA LEU A 157 9.26 4.43 -20.35
C LEU A 157 9.28 3.79 -21.75
N GLY A 158 8.69 2.61 -21.92
CA GLY A 158 8.43 1.97 -23.21
C GLY A 158 9.61 1.19 -23.80
N ARG A 159 10.76 1.08 -23.11
CA ARG A 159 11.96 0.43 -23.66
C ARG A 159 11.73 -1.04 -24.02
N LEU A 160 11.07 -1.82 -23.17
CA LEU A 160 10.80 -3.23 -23.44
C LEU A 160 9.87 -3.40 -24.65
N ALA A 161 8.77 -2.65 -24.71
CA ALA A 161 7.84 -2.68 -25.83
C ALA A 161 8.53 -2.27 -27.15
N LEU A 162 9.40 -1.26 -27.10
CA LEU A 162 10.22 -0.85 -28.25
C LEU A 162 11.20 -1.94 -28.70
N GLU A 163 11.89 -2.62 -27.76
CA GLU A 163 12.79 -3.73 -28.10
C GLU A 163 12.03 -4.94 -28.67
N ILE A 164 10.80 -5.19 -28.22
CA ILE A 164 9.92 -6.21 -28.81
C ILE A 164 9.55 -5.80 -30.25
N ALA A 165 9.14 -4.55 -30.50
CA ALA A 165 8.91 -4.06 -31.85
C ALA A 165 10.15 -4.17 -32.75
N ALA A 166 11.34 -3.87 -32.21
CA ALA A 166 12.61 -4.00 -32.92
C ALA A 166 12.96 -5.46 -33.30
N LYS A 167 12.39 -6.46 -32.62
CA LYS A 167 12.49 -7.88 -33.02
C LYS A 167 11.50 -8.28 -34.11
N GLY A 168 10.66 -7.35 -34.56
CA GLY A 168 9.70 -7.55 -35.67
C GLY A 168 8.33 -8.04 -35.23
N TYR A 169 7.96 -7.87 -33.97
CA TYR A 169 6.59 -8.07 -33.48
C TYR A 169 5.79 -6.77 -33.63
N ALA A 170 4.46 -6.86 -33.75
CA ALA A 170 3.59 -5.70 -33.56
C ALA A 170 3.40 -5.46 -32.06
N SER A 171 4.09 -4.47 -31.49
CA SER A 171 4.11 -4.25 -30.04
C SER A 171 3.32 -3.01 -29.63
N GLN A 172 2.50 -3.18 -28.60
CA GLN A 172 1.85 -2.05 -27.94
C GLN A 172 2.21 -2.06 -26.46
N GLY A 173 2.74 -0.95 -25.96
CA GLY A 173 2.85 -0.70 -24.53
C GLY A 173 1.60 -0.05 -23.97
N ASN A 174 1.29 -0.28 -22.70
CA ASN A 174 0.25 0.43 -21.97
C ASN A 174 0.80 1.03 -20.69
N GLU A 175 0.41 2.25 -20.39
CA GLU A 175 0.80 2.95 -19.17
C GLU A 175 -0.31 3.90 -18.71
N PHE A 176 -0.47 4.02 -17.40
CA PHE A 176 -1.51 4.84 -16.77
C PHE A 176 -0.93 6.11 -16.14
N SER A 177 0.29 6.06 -15.61
CA SER A 177 0.91 7.18 -14.91
C SER A 177 1.29 8.29 -15.89
N TYR A 178 0.68 9.48 -15.75
CA TYR A 178 1.05 10.64 -16.57
C TYR A 178 2.54 11.00 -16.49
N GLN A 179 3.20 10.78 -15.34
CA GLN A 179 4.64 11.00 -15.24
C GLN A 179 5.42 10.11 -16.21
N MET A 180 5.03 8.84 -16.34
CA MET A 180 5.67 7.89 -17.26
C MET A 180 5.23 8.15 -18.71
N LEU A 181 3.97 8.53 -18.95
CA LEU A 181 3.46 8.87 -20.28
C LEU A 181 4.17 10.09 -20.87
N PHE A 182 4.33 11.18 -20.11
CA PHE A 182 5.04 12.37 -20.59
C PHE A 182 6.51 12.06 -20.86
N ALA A 183 7.16 11.35 -19.94
CA ALA A 183 8.55 10.94 -20.08
C ALA A 183 8.78 9.97 -21.26
N SER A 184 7.88 9.00 -21.46
CA SER A 184 7.93 8.06 -22.59
C SER A 184 7.65 8.76 -23.92
N ASN A 185 6.65 9.63 -24.00
CA ASN A 185 6.39 10.45 -25.19
C ASN A 185 7.63 11.26 -25.59
N PHE A 186 8.26 11.92 -24.63
CA PHE A 186 9.48 12.70 -24.86
C PHE A 186 10.63 11.83 -25.38
N ILE A 187 10.96 10.74 -24.69
CA ILE A 187 12.13 9.93 -25.06
C ILE A 187 11.93 9.16 -26.37
N LEU A 188 10.70 8.73 -26.66
CA LEU A 188 10.36 7.96 -27.87
C LEU A 188 10.22 8.85 -29.11
N ASN A 189 9.68 10.05 -28.98
CA ASN A 189 9.29 10.88 -30.13
C ASN A 189 10.15 12.14 -30.33
N TRP A 190 10.79 12.65 -29.28
CA TRP A 190 11.51 13.94 -29.33
C TRP A 190 13.03 13.80 -29.22
N THR A 191 13.52 12.57 -29.14
CA THR A 191 14.95 12.30 -28.99
C THR A 191 15.54 11.73 -30.28
N THR A 192 16.60 12.35 -30.77
CA THR A 192 17.10 12.07 -32.12
C THR A 192 18.40 11.29 -32.12
N ARG A 193 19.25 11.49 -31.11
CA ARG A 193 20.59 10.92 -31.05
C ARG A 193 20.89 10.27 -29.70
N PRO A 194 21.74 9.23 -29.67
CA PRO A 194 22.30 8.73 -28.42
C PRO A 194 23.03 9.83 -27.65
N GLY A 195 22.89 9.80 -26.33
CA GLY A 195 23.53 10.70 -25.38
C GLY A 195 23.19 12.18 -25.55
N GLU A 196 21.97 12.49 -25.98
CA GLU A 196 21.51 13.85 -26.18
C GLU A 196 21.31 14.64 -24.87
N PHE A 197 20.97 13.95 -23.78
CA PHE A 197 20.62 14.55 -22.50
C PHE A 197 21.47 14.01 -21.36
N GLU A 198 21.69 14.86 -20.36
CA GLU A 198 22.37 14.54 -19.12
C GLU A 198 21.43 14.80 -17.94
N ILE A 199 21.30 13.83 -17.04
CA ILE A 199 20.48 13.91 -15.83
C ILE A 199 21.29 13.53 -14.59
N HIS A 200 20.86 14.01 -13.42
CA HIS A 200 21.44 13.71 -12.10
C HIS A 200 20.41 12.98 -11.22
N PRO A 201 20.15 11.69 -11.47
CA PRO A 201 19.07 10.94 -10.82
C PRO A 201 19.28 10.74 -9.31
N TRP A 202 20.53 10.72 -8.84
CA TRP A 202 20.89 10.24 -7.50
C TRP A 202 20.99 11.33 -6.41
N ILE A 203 20.67 12.59 -6.72
CA ILE A 203 20.88 13.72 -5.79
C ILE A 203 19.92 13.78 -4.60
N HIS A 204 18.84 12.99 -4.64
CA HIS A 204 17.69 13.13 -3.74
C HIS A 204 17.88 12.49 -2.36
N ASN A 205 18.54 11.33 -2.28
CA ASN A 205 18.68 10.57 -1.05
C ASN A 205 20.17 10.38 -0.73
N PRO A 206 20.69 11.00 0.35
CA PRO A 206 22.10 10.86 0.71
C PRO A 206 22.42 9.57 1.46
N SER A 207 21.42 8.77 1.85
CA SER A 207 21.65 7.51 2.54
C SER A 207 22.39 6.52 1.65
N ASN A 208 23.25 5.70 2.26
CA ASN A 208 24.01 4.64 1.57
C ASN A 208 24.91 5.16 0.43
N ALA A 209 25.34 6.42 0.48
CA ALA A 209 26.28 6.99 -0.48
C ALA A 209 27.74 6.75 -0.03
N LEU A 210 28.55 6.15 -0.89
CA LEU A 210 30.00 6.02 -0.67
C LEU A 210 30.70 7.38 -0.72
N SER A 211 30.29 8.25 -1.66
CA SER A 211 30.84 9.59 -1.81
C SER A 211 29.80 10.57 -2.35
N ILE A 212 30.04 11.87 -2.13
CA ILE A 212 29.21 12.94 -2.70
C ILE A 212 29.33 12.99 -4.23
N THR A 213 30.50 12.65 -4.77
CA THR A 213 30.72 12.52 -6.21
C THR A 213 29.80 11.48 -6.82
N ASP A 214 29.51 10.38 -6.10
CA ASP A 214 28.59 9.36 -6.59
C ASP A 214 27.13 9.84 -6.61
N LEU A 215 26.73 10.70 -5.67
CA LEU A 215 25.39 11.30 -5.66
C LEU A 215 25.23 12.34 -6.78
N LEU A 216 26.27 13.13 -7.05
CA LEU A 216 26.28 14.19 -8.06
C LEU A 216 26.58 13.70 -9.47
N ARG A 217 26.91 12.41 -9.65
CA ARG A 217 27.33 11.91 -10.96
C ARG A 217 26.23 12.13 -12.02
N PRO A 218 26.61 12.59 -13.22
CA PRO A 218 25.68 12.63 -14.33
C PRO A 218 25.44 11.23 -14.91
N VAL A 219 24.25 11.04 -15.47
CA VAL A 219 23.87 9.88 -16.28
C VAL A 219 23.37 10.40 -17.62
N VAL A 220 23.92 9.85 -18.70
CA VAL A 220 23.63 10.27 -20.07
C VAL A 220 22.54 9.38 -20.67
N ILE A 221 21.56 9.99 -21.31
CA ILE A 221 20.41 9.33 -21.95
C ILE A 221 20.08 9.98 -23.31
N PRO A 222 19.52 9.24 -24.26
CA PRO A 222 19.37 7.79 -24.27
C PRO A 222 20.68 7.07 -24.64
N ASP A 223 20.90 5.83 -24.19
CA ASP A 223 22.03 4.99 -24.63
C ASP A 223 21.94 4.65 -26.12
N LYS A 224 20.73 4.51 -26.64
CA LYS A 224 20.42 4.30 -28.06
C LYS A 224 19.19 5.12 -28.42
N SER A 225 19.17 5.73 -29.60
CA SER A 225 17.96 6.44 -30.02
C SER A 225 16.84 5.44 -30.38
N PRO A 226 15.56 5.82 -30.20
CA PRO A 226 14.45 4.98 -30.62
C PRO A 226 14.52 4.60 -32.11
N SER A 227 14.89 5.56 -32.96
CA SER A 227 15.08 5.35 -34.41
C SER A 227 16.17 4.31 -34.72
N GLU A 228 17.28 4.33 -33.98
CA GLU A 228 18.36 3.35 -34.12
C GLU A 228 17.89 1.95 -33.70
N LEU A 229 17.19 1.84 -32.56
CA LEU A 229 16.65 0.56 -32.05
C LEU A 229 15.67 -0.07 -33.03
N LEU A 230 14.76 0.74 -33.57
CA LEU A 230 13.78 0.32 -34.56
C LEU A 230 14.39 0.09 -35.96
N GLY A 231 15.59 0.63 -36.21
CA GLY A 231 16.24 0.57 -37.51
C GLY A 231 15.48 1.35 -38.58
N LEU A 232 14.87 2.48 -38.22
CA LEU A 232 14.13 3.33 -39.16
C LEU A 232 15.05 3.84 -40.28
N ASP A 233 16.30 4.16 -39.94
CA ASP A 233 17.34 4.56 -40.90
C ASP A 233 17.70 3.45 -41.90
N LYS A 234 17.38 2.19 -41.56
CA LYS A 234 17.58 1.00 -42.41
C LYS A 234 16.34 0.67 -43.25
N GLY A 235 15.32 1.53 -43.23
CA GLY A 235 14.06 1.33 -43.94
C GLY A 235 13.10 0.34 -43.27
N ASN A 236 13.33 -0.01 -41.99
CA ASN A 236 12.37 -0.83 -41.25
C ASN A 236 11.06 -0.06 -41.04
N GLN A 237 9.93 -0.76 -41.17
CA GLN A 237 8.61 -0.26 -40.79
C GLN A 237 8.07 -1.09 -39.62
N PRO A 238 8.54 -0.86 -38.38
CA PRO A 238 8.04 -1.58 -37.21
C PRO A 238 6.62 -1.13 -36.86
N ASP A 239 5.83 -2.04 -36.30
CA ASP A 239 4.54 -1.70 -35.70
C ASP A 239 4.72 -1.54 -34.18
N PHE A 240 4.76 -0.28 -33.73
CA PHE A 240 4.96 0.10 -32.34
C PHE A 240 3.98 1.20 -31.93
N SER A 241 3.35 1.04 -30.78
CA SER A 241 2.43 2.03 -30.19
C SER A 241 2.48 2.04 -28.67
N MET A 242 1.99 3.13 -28.08
CA MET A 242 1.78 3.28 -26.64
C MET A 242 0.33 3.71 -26.39
N CYS A 243 -0.38 3.03 -25.50
CA CYS A 243 -1.75 3.33 -25.10
C CYS A 243 -1.76 3.92 -23.68
N ALA A 244 -2.35 5.10 -23.53
CA ALA A 244 -2.54 5.77 -22.24
C ALA A 244 -3.85 5.33 -21.59
N GLY A 245 -3.80 4.92 -20.31
CA GLY A 245 -4.99 4.58 -19.52
C GLY A 245 -4.76 3.41 -18.57
N GLU A 246 -5.67 3.25 -17.61
CA GLU A 246 -5.70 2.09 -16.71
C GLU A 246 -5.91 0.81 -17.53
N PHE A 247 -5.17 -0.26 -17.23
CA PHE A 247 -5.10 -1.45 -18.07
C PHE A 247 -6.44 -2.16 -18.26
N LEU A 248 -7.19 -2.39 -17.18
CA LEU A 248 -8.48 -3.07 -17.25
C LEU A 248 -9.51 -2.23 -18.01
N GLU A 249 -9.49 -0.91 -17.82
CA GLU A 249 -10.41 0.02 -18.50
C GLU A 249 -10.07 0.19 -19.99
N ALA A 250 -8.79 0.47 -20.31
CA ALA A 250 -8.33 0.70 -21.68
C ALA A 250 -8.59 -0.50 -22.61
N TYR A 251 -8.48 -1.71 -22.07
CA TYR A 251 -8.67 -2.95 -22.83
C TYR A 251 -9.98 -3.67 -22.49
N ALA A 252 -10.94 -3.04 -21.80
CA ALA A 252 -12.18 -3.69 -21.33
C ALA A 252 -13.01 -4.34 -22.46
N LYS A 253 -13.04 -3.69 -23.64
CA LYS A 253 -13.87 -4.09 -24.78
C LYS A 253 -13.19 -5.08 -25.74
N GLU A 254 -11.90 -5.30 -25.59
CA GLU A 254 -11.15 -6.18 -26.47
C GLU A 254 -11.33 -7.66 -26.09
N LYS A 255 -11.24 -8.58 -27.05
CA LYS A 255 -11.29 -10.02 -26.75
C LYS A 255 -10.50 -10.77 -27.80
N GLU A 256 -9.72 -11.75 -27.37
CA GLU A 256 -9.00 -12.69 -28.23
C GLU A 256 -8.27 -12.01 -29.40
N CYS A 257 -7.56 -10.92 -29.11
CA CYS A 257 -6.91 -10.11 -30.14
C CYS A 257 -5.38 -10.06 -30.02
N TRP A 258 -4.83 -10.53 -28.89
CA TRP A 258 -3.39 -10.55 -28.62
C TRP A 258 -2.82 -11.96 -28.76
N ASP A 259 -1.67 -12.09 -29.43
CA ASP A 259 -0.94 -13.35 -29.55
C ASP A 259 -0.07 -13.61 -28.32
N CYS A 260 0.42 -12.53 -27.69
CA CYS A 260 1.11 -12.61 -26.41
C CYS A 260 0.90 -11.38 -25.53
N ILE A 261 0.89 -11.60 -24.22
CA ILE A 261 0.96 -10.56 -23.19
C ILE A 261 2.27 -10.74 -22.43
N VAL A 262 3.01 -9.65 -22.25
CA VAL A 262 4.28 -9.61 -21.53
C VAL A 262 4.17 -8.71 -20.33
N THR A 263 4.32 -9.27 -19.13
CA THR A 263 4.32 -8.52 -17.88
C THR A 263 5.71 -8.51 -17.25
N CYS A 264 6.26 -7.32 -16.97
CA CYS A 264 7.57 -7.15 -16.35
C CYS A 264 7.48 -6.21 -15.15
N PHE A 265 7.56 -6.73 -13.91
CA PHE A 265 7.31 -5.94 -12.68
C PHE A 265 5.95 -5.22 -12.72
N PHE A 266 4.87 -5.96 -13.01
CA PHE A 266 3.55 -5.38 -13.26
C PHE A 266 2.40 -6.05 -12.48
N ILE A 267 2.38 -7.38 -12.36
CA ILE A 267 1.22 -8.10 -11.80
C ILE A 267 0.96 -7.78 -10.33
N ASP A 268 1.98 -7.29 -9.62
CA ASP A 268 1.95 -6.84 -8.24
C ASP A 268 1.52 -5.37 -8.09
N ALA A 269 1.30 -4.66 -9.19
CA ALA A 269 0.72 -3.31 -9.19
C ALA A 269 -0.82 -3.31 -9.10
N ALA A 270 -1.48 -4.46 -9.29
CA ALA A 270 -2.92 -4.61 -9.21
C ALA A 270 -3.42 -4.55 -7.75
N PRO A 271 -4.54 -3.86 -7.47
CA PRO A 271 -5.30 -4.06 -6.24
C PRO A 271 -5.79 -5.51 -6.13
N ASN A 272 -6.26 -6.07 -7.26
CA ASN A 272 -6.70 -7.44 -7.36
C ASN A 272 -6.03 -8.15 -8.54
N VAL A 273 -5.00 -8.96 -8.27
CA VAL A 273 -4.25 -9.68 -9.32
C VAL A 273 -5.12 -10.68 -10.10
N ILE A 274 -6.24 -11.15 -9.52
CA ILE A 274 -7.17 -12.07 -10.19
C ILE A 274 -7.85 -11.38 -11.38
N GLU A 275 -8.16 -10.09 -11.27
CA GLU A 275 -8.73 -9.31 -12.38
C GLU A 275 -7.76 -9.19 -13.55
N TYR A 276 -6.47 -9.04 -13.25
CA TYR A 276 -5.43 -9.05 -14.29
C TYR A 276 -5.36 -10.41 -14.98
N ILE A 277 -5.39 -11.52 -14.22
CA ILE A 277 -5.39 -12.88 -14.80
C ILE A 277 -6.64 -13.10 -15.68
N ALA A 278 -7.81 -12.68 -15.21
CA ALA A 278 -9.06 -12.77 -15.98
C ALA A 278 -8.99 -11.92 -17.26
N ALA A 279 -8.43 -10.71 -17.19
CA ALA A 279 -8.21 -9.87 -18.36
C ALA A 279 -7.23 -10.51 -19.35
N PHE A 280 -6.13 -11.11 -18.87
CA PHE A 280 -5.17 -11.81 -19.73
C PHE A 280 -5.82 -12.97 -20.47
N GLU A 281 -6.65 -13.77 -19.80
CA GLU A 281 -7.42 -14.85 -20.43
C GLU A 281 -8.31 -14.26 -21.53
N ARG A 282 -9.10 -13.24 -21.23
CA ARG A 282 -10.03 -12.61 -22.19
C ARG A 282 -9.31 -12.04 -23.41
N LEU A 283 -8.18 -11.38 -23.21
CA LEU A 283 -7.43 -10.65 -24.24
C LEU A 283 -6.63 -11.57 -25.18
N LEU A 284 -6.11 -12.68 -24.66
CA LEU A 284 -5.32 -13.63 -25.43
C LEU A 284 -6.20 -14.47 -26.36
N LYS A 285 -5.74 -14.62 -27.61
CA LYS A 285 -6.29 -15.61 -28.55
C LYS A 285 -6.15 -17.03 -27.96
N PRO A 286 -6.99 -17.99 -28.37
CA PRO A 286 -6.74 -19.40 -28.08
C PRO A 286 -5.35 -19.82 -28.58
N GLY A 287 -4.54 -20.44 -27.72
CA GLY A 287 -3.14 -20.75 -27.99
C GLY A 287 -2.17 -19.56 -27.81
N GLY A 288 -2.67 -18.39 -27.40
CA GLY A 288 -1.86 -17.22 -27.07
C GLY A 288 -1.05 -17.41 -25.79
N HIS A 289 0.02 -16.63 -25.64
CA HIS A 289 1.01 -16.83 -24.58
C HIS A 289 1.03 -15.67 -23.57
N TRP A 290 1.25 -15.98 -22.30
CA TRP A 290 1.57 -15.01 -21.28
C TRP A 290 2.98 -15.24 -20.77
N VAL A 291 3.86 -14.25 -20.93
CA VAL A 291 5.23 -14.25 -20.40
C VAL A 291 5.31 -13.27 -19.23
N ASN A 292 5.67 -13.75 -18.05
CA ASN A 292 5.82 -12.93 -16.85
C ASN A 292 7.25 -12.95 -16.33
N LEU A 293 7.75 -11.80 -15.89
CA LEU A 293 8.94 -11.66 -15.06
C LEU A 293 8.70 -10.60 -13.98
N GLY A 294 8.66 -10.98 -12.71
CA GLY A 294 8.54 -9.99 -11.65
C GLY A 294 8.53 -10.60 -10.25
N PRO A 295 8.70 -9.76 -9.21
CA PRO A 295 8.42 -10.13 -7.84
C PRO A 295 6.90 -10.11 -7.57
N LEU A 296 6.53 -10.26 -6.30
CA LEU A 296 5.19 -10.02 -5.78
C LEU A 296 5.28 -8.98 -4.65
N LEU A 297 5.65 -7.75 -4.99
CA LEU A 297 5.68 -6.62 -4.07
C LEU A 297 4.39 -5.80 -4.24
N TYR A 298 3.32 -6.24 -3.58
CA TYR A 298 1.99 -5.66 -3.76
C TYR A 298 1.95 -4.17 -3.45
N HIS A 299 1.69 -3.37 -4.48
CA HIS A 299 1.74 -1.91 -4.41
C HIS A 299 0.75 -1.33 -3.41
N TRP A 300 -0.40 -2.01 -3.23
CA TRP A 300 -1.52 -1.54 -2.42
C TRP A 300 -1.57 -2.14 -1.02
N GLN A 301 -0.62 -3.01 -0.65
CA GLN A 301 -0.58 -3.68 0.66
C GLN A 301 -0.66 -2.71 1.85
N ASN A 302 -0.05 -1.53 1.71
CA ASN A 302 0.00 -0.49 2.74
C ASN A 302 -0.77 0.79 2.33
N SER A 303 -1.59 0.72 1.28
CA SER A 303 -2.30 1.88 0.74
C SER A 303 -3.61 2.11 1.50
N GLY A 304 -3.59 3.02 2.48
CA GLY A 304 -4.81 3.63 3.03
C GLY A 304 -4.94 5.06 2.49
N GLY A 305 -5.75 5.29 1.45
CA GLY A 305 -5.81 6.59 0.77
C GLY A 305 -7.04 6.86 -0.11
N ASP A 306 -8.14 7.22 0.55
CA ASP A 306 -9.14 8.31 0.33
C ASP A 306 -9.79 8.70 -1.03
N ASP A 307 -9.46 8.19 -2.23
CA ASP A 307 -10.16 8.70 -3.45
C ASP A 307 -10.94 7.64 -4.28
N ASP A 308 -10.62 6.35 -4.20
CA ASP A 308 -11.36 5.29 -4.94
C ASP A 308 -11.37 3.97 -4.13
N GLU A 309 -12.57 3.47 -3.80
CA GLU A 309 -12.77 2.27 -2.97
C GLU A 309 -12.09 1.02 -3.54
N ARG A 310 -11.90 0.94 -4.87
CA ARG A 310 -11.22 -0.17 -5.54
C ARG A 310 -9.75 -0.30 -5.12
N PHE A 311 -9.11 0.81 -4.78
CA PHE A 311 -7.68 0.88 -4.42
C PHE A 311 -7.44 0.89 -2.91
N ASN A 312 -8.52 0.83 -2.10
CA ASN A 312 -8.48 0.61 -0.66
C ASN A 312 -8.39 -0.90 -0.31
N GLN A 313 -8.49 -1.77 -1.30
CA GLN A 313 -8.34 -3.21 -1.17
C GLN A 313 -7.06 -3.66 -1.88
N SER A 314 -6.39 -4.64 -1.30
CA SER A 314 -5.22 -5.27 -1.88
C SER A 314 -5.35 -6.78 -1.65
N VAL A 315 -5.34 -7.57 -2.72
CA VAL A 315 -5.46 -9.03 -2.69
C VAL A 315 -4.07 -9.61 -2.87
N GLU A 316 -3.38 -9.86 -1.76
CA GLU A 316 -2.01 -10.39 -1.79
C GLU A 316 -1.99 -11.91 -1.91
N LEU A 317 -1.89 -12.42 -3.14
CA LEU A 317 -1.71 -13.85 -3.38
C LEU A 317 -0.23 -14.27 -3.35
N THR A 318 0.05 -15.45 -2.81
CA THR A 318 1.33 -16.13 -3.01
C THR A 318 1.47 -16.58 -4.47
N LEU A 319 2.70 -16.87 -4.90
CA LEU A 319 2.92 -17.41 -6.24
C LEU A 319 2.20 -18.75 -6.47
N GLU A 320 2.06 -19.58 -5.42
CA GLU A 320 1.31 -20.84 -5.50
C GLU A 320 -0.17 -20.59 -5.78
N GLU A 321 -0.78 -19.64 -5.08
CA GLU A 321 -2.18 -19.24 -5.28
C GLU A 321 -2.38 -18.62 -6.67
N ILE A 322 -1.47 -17.76 -7.14
CA ILE A 322 -1.51 -17.22 -8.50
C ILE A 322 -1.51 -18.36 -9.52
N LYS A 323 -0.61 -19.35 -9.38
CA LYS A 323 -0.57 -20.52 -10.28
C LYS A 323 -1.84 -21.34 -10.22
N HIS A 324 -2.45 -21.48 -9.03
CA HIS A 324 -3.74 -22.15 -8.89
C HIS A 324 -4.84 -21.40 -9.63
N VAL A 325 -4.94 -20.08 -9.45
CA VAL A 325 -5.90 -19.22 -10.17
C VAL A 325 -5.66 -19.28 -11.68
N MET A 326 -4.41 -19.25 -12.14
CA MET A 326 -4.09 -19.44 -13.56
C MET A 326 -4.70 -20.72 -14.14
N SER A 327 -4.63 -21.83 -13.40
CA SER A 327 -5.18 -23.11 -13.84
C SER A 327 -6.72 -23.11 -13.97
N THR A 328 -7.41 -22.23 -13.23
CA THR A 328 -8.87 -22.07 -13.37
C THR A 328 -9.26 -21.18 -14.55
N TYR A 329 -8.35 -20.34 -15.05
CA TYR A 329 -8.51 -19.46 -16.22
C TYR A 329 -7.87 -20.01 -17.50
N ASN A 330 -7.90 -21.34 -17.70
CA ASN A 330 -7.39 -22.02 -18.90
C ASN A 330 -5.89 -21.79 -19.20
N PHE A 331 -5.08 -21.36 -18.22
CA PHE A 331 -3.64 -21.23 -18.41
C PHE A 331 -2.90 -22.49 -18.01
N SER A 332 -2.00 -22.91 -18.88
CA SER A 332 -1.07 -24.02 -18.65
C SER A 332 0.36 -23.51 -18.69
N ILE A 333 1.13 -23.75 -17.62
CA ILE A 333 2.52 -23.26 -17.50
C ILE A 333 3.43 -24.16 -18.33
N LEU A 334 4.07 -23.58 -19.35
CA LEU A 334 5.02 -24.28 -20.23
C LEU A 334 6.44 -24.29 -19.67
N LYS A 335 6.82 -23.22 -18.97
CA LYS A 335 8.16 -23.02 -18.45
C LYS A 335 8.10 -22.13 -17.24
N GLU A 336 8.90 -22.46 -16.23
CA GLU A 336 9.10 -21.63 -15.04
C GLU A 336 10.54 -21.67 -14.56
N SER A 337 11.00 -20.58 -13.96
CA SER A 337 12.30 -20.48 -13.30
C SER A 337 12.31 -19.28 -12.34
N GLN A 338 13.21 -19.28 -11.37
CA GLN A 338 13.48 -18.10 -10.55
C GLN A 338 14.69 -17.34 -11.10
N ARG A 339 14.64 -16.01 -11.02
CA ARG A 339 15.72 -15.13 -11.49
C ARG A 339 15.95 -13.98 -10.52
N GLU A 340 17.19 -13.81 -10.07
CA GLU A 340 17.58 -12.61 -9.34
C GLU A 340 17.61 -11.41 -10.32
N CYS A 341 16.83 -10.39 -10.02
CA CYS A 341 16.74 -9.14 -10.77
C CYS A 341 16.90 -7.94 -9.82
N VAL A 342 17.17 -6.77 -10.39
CA VAL A 342 17.19 -5.50 -9.67
C VAL A 342 16.25 -4.52 -10.35
N TYR A 343 15.86 -3.45 -9.64
CA TYR A 343 14.92 -2.45 -10.14
C TYR A 343 15.37 -1.04 -9.77
N THR A 344 15.60 -0.20 -10.77
CA THR A 344 16.08 1.18 -10.66
C THR A 344 17.28 1.32 -9.72
N ASN A 345 18.21 0.36 -9.79
CA ASN A 345 19.24 0.22 -8.76
C ASN A 345 20.41 1.18 -9.00
N ASN A 346 20.72 2.02 -8.00
CA ASN A 346 21.96 2.79 -7.98
C ASN A 346 23.16 1.85 -7.80
N ILE A 347 23.92 1.60 -8.87
CA ILE A 347 25.04 0.63 -8.87
C ILE A 347 26.17 0.97 -7.89
N LYS A 348 26.23 2.23 -7.42
CA LYS A 348 27.24 2.71 -6.47
C LYS A 348 26.72 2.86 -5.03
N SER A 349 25.45 2.55 -4.79
CA SER A 349 24.88 2.57 -3.44
C SER A 349 25.48 1.47 -2.57
N MET A 350 25.67 1.77 -1.28
CA MET A 350 26.04 0.78 -0.26
C MET A 350 24.92 -0.22 0.04
N MET A 351 23.67 0.15 -0.27
CA MET A 351 22.49 -0.70 -0.15
C MET A 351 22.00 -1.08 -1.55
N LYS A 352 21.82 -2.38 -1.77
CA LYS A 352 21.28 -2.95 -3.00
C LYS A 352 20.03 -3.76 -2.66
N THR A 353 18.93 -3.48 -3.35
CA THR A 353 17.72 -4.31 -3.30
C THR A 353 17.72 -5.25 -4.50
N ALA A 354 17.62 -6.55 -4.23
CA ALA A 354 17.52 -7.58 -5.26
C ALA A 354 16.21 -8.37 -5.05
N TYR A 355 15.61 -8.77 -6.16
CA TYR A 355 14.33 -9.46 -6.21
C TYR A 355 14.53 -10.85 -6.81
N ASN A 356 14.09 -11.89 -6.12
CA ASN A 356 14.01 -13.23 -6.69
C ASN A 356 12.70 -13.36 -7.46
N CYS A 357 12.73 -12.88 -8.71
CA CYS A 357 11.57 -12.80 -9.58
C CYS A 357 11.14 -14.19 -10.06
N SER A 358 9.83 -14.38 -10.17
CA SER A 358 9.22 -15.50 -10.86
C SER A 358 9.22 -15.21 -12.35
N PHE A 359 9.92 -16.04 -13.13
CA PHE A 359 9.86 -16.02 -14.59
C PHE A 359 9.08 -17.23 -15.07
N PHE A 360 7.99 -17.01 -15.78
CA PHE A 360 7.23 -18.10 -16.39
C PHE A 360 6.66 -17.74 -17.76
N THR A 361 6.31 -18.79 -18.49
CA THR A 361 5.54 -18.70 -19.74
C THR A 361 4.37 -19.65 -19.63
N ALA A 362 3.16 -19.11 -19.79
CA ALA A 362 1.93 -19.87 -19.83
C ALA A 362 1.29 -19.75 -21.22
N VAL A 363 0.48 -20.75 -21.58
CA VAL A 363 -0.33 -20.74 -22.79
C VAL A 363 -1.80 -20.82 -22.40
N LYS A 364 -2.65 -20.06 -23.10
CA LYS A 364 -4.11 -20.18 -23.00
C LYS A 364 -4.55 -21.41 -23.78
N GLU A 365 -5.00 -22.45 -23.08
CA GLU A 365 -5.49 -23.67 -23.73
C GLU A 365 -6.80 -23.41 -24.51
N THR A 366 -6.99 -24.14 -25.60
CA THR A 366 -8.23 -24.07 -26.38
C THR A 366 -9.29 -24.93 -25.66
N PRO A 367 -10.52 -24.43 -25.43
CA PRO A 367 -11.57 -25.25 -24.82
C PRO A 367 -11.79 -26.52 -25.65
N ILE A 368 -11.50 -27.68 -25.08
CA ILE A 368 -11.82 -28.97 -25.69
C ILE A 368 -13.34 -29.08 -25.70
N GLN A 369 -13.97 -29.12 -26.88
CA GLN A 369 -15.36 -29.56 -27.01
C GLN A 369 -15.45 -30.97 -26.41
N ALA A 370 -16.14 -31.09 -25.27
CA ALA A 370 -16.18 -32.30 -24.47
C ALA A 370 -16.84 -33.46 -25.24
N GLY A 371 -16.01 -34.25 -25.93
CA GLY A 371 -16.34 -35.56 -26.45
C GLY A 371 -16.24 -36.61 -25.34
N VAL A 372 -17.37 -37.25 -25.08
CA VAL A 372 -17.62 -38.37 -24.15
C VAL A 372 -16.54 -39.46 -24.19
N GLN A 373 -15.94 -39.84 -23.03
CA GLN A 373 -15.67 -41.24 -22.59
C GLN A 373 -14.95 -41.35 -21.20
N PRO A 374 -14.88 -42.53 -20.53
CA PRO A 374 -15.62 -42.80 -19.29
C PRO A 374 -14.79 -42.83 -17.98
N LYS A 375 -15.54 -42.71 -16.88
CA LYS A 375 -15.10 -42.68 -15.46
C LYS A 375 -14.26 -43.89 -15.04
N LYS A 376 -13.10 -43.65 -14.42
CA LYS A 376 -12.41 -44.62 -13.54
C LYS A 376 -12.63 -44.24 -12.08
N GLN A 377 -13.19 -45.19 -11.33
CA GLN A 377 -13.42 -45.14 -9.88
C GLN A 377 -12.11 -45.10 -9.09
N LYS A 378 -12.03 -44.25 -8.06
CA LYS A 378 -11.16 -44.48 -6.90
C LYS A 378 -11.99 -44.36 -5.62
N LYS A 379 -11.92 -45.42 -4.81
CA LYS A 379 -12.57 -45.61 -3.52
C LYS A 379 -11.90 -44.74 -2.45
N GLU A 380 -12.70 -43.98 -1.72
CA GLU A 380 -12.35 -43.42 -0.41
C GLU A 380 -12.88 -44.32 0.71
N THR A 381 -12.03 -44.60 1.70
CA THR A 381 -12.43 -45.21 2.98
C THR A 381 -11.92 -44.36 4.13
N ARG A 382 -12.89 -43.93 4.93
CA ARG A 382 -12.86 -43.12 6.15
C ARG A 382 -12.22 -43.90 7.33
N ARG A 383 -11.41 -43.26 8.18
CA ARG A 383 -11.18 -43.73 9.58
C ARG A 383 -10.78 -42.60 10.54
N LEU A 384 -11.57 -42.50 11.62
CA LEU A 384 -11.37 -41.69 12.83
C LEU A 384 -10.79 -42.58 13.96
N ARG A 385 -9.85 -42.07 14.79
CA ARG A 385 -9.86 -42.06 16.28
C ARG A 385 -8.47 -42.08 16.96
N LYS A 386 -8.32 -41.11 17.88
CA LYS A 386 -7.73 -41.09 19.24
C LYS A 386 -6.25 -41.42 19.50
N MET A 387 -5.58 -40.43 20.11
CA MET A 387 -4.43 -40.55 21.02
C MET A 387 -4.89 -40.97 22.43
N ASP A 388 -4.17 -41.89 23.07
CA ASP A 388 -3.90 -41.92 24.52
C ASP A 388 -2.96 -43.07 24.92
N ARG A 389 -2.11 -42.82 25.92
CA ARG A 389 -1.20 -43.71 26.67
C ARG A 389 0.19 -44.00 26.09
N LEU A 390 1.19 -43.28 26.62
CA LEU A 390 2.44 -43.91 27.08
C LEU A 390 3.02 -43.11 28.25
N GLN A 391 3.63 -43.82 29.21
CA GLN A 391 4.42 -43.33 30.35
C GLN A 391 3.66 -42.97 31.65
N ARG A 392 3.01 -43.99 32.22
CA ARG A 392 3.16 -44.30 33.65
C ARG A 392 4.17 -45.44 33.77
N LEU A 393 5.40 -45.15 34.19
CA LEU A 393 6.36 -46.13 34.70
C LEU A 393 7.65 -45.40 35.14
N PHE A 394 7.61 -44.66 36.23
CA PHE A 394 8.70 -44.58 37.20
C PHE A 394 8.09 -44.12 38.53
N GLY A 395 8.02 -45.05 39.47
CA GLY A 395 7.48 -44.84 40.80
C GLY A 395 8.55 -44.39 41.81
N ASN A 396 8.03 -43.76 42.86
CA ASN A 396 8.47 -43.82 44.26
C ASN A 396 9.98 -43.80 44.58
N LEU A 397 10.40 -42.70 45.21
CA LEU A 397 11.17 -42.73 46.46
C LEU A 397 10.80 -41.51 47.35
N PRO A 398 10.72 -41.66 48.69
CA PRO A 398 10.14 -40.65 49.59
C PRO A 398 11.18 -39.90 50.45
N GLY A 399 10.82 -38.68 50.84
CA GLY A 399 11.24 -38.03 52.09
C GLY A 399 12.40 -37.03 52.02
N ILE A 400 12.11 -35.75 52.32
CA ILE A 400 12.69 -34.98 53.42
C ILE A 400 11.80 -33.74 53.67
N VAL A 401 11.53 -33.52 54.94
CA VAL A 401 10.66 -32.48 55.55
C VAL A 401 11.44 -31.17 55.70
N GLY A 402 10.77 -30.03 55.53
CA GLY A 402 11.27 -28.72 55.94
C GLY A 402 10.14 -27.72 56.15
N GLN A 403 9.66 -27.61 57.39
CA GLN A 403 8.72 -26.61 57.89
C GLN A 403 9.26 -25.17 57.73
N SER A 404 8.40 -24.23 57.35
CA SER A 404 8.35 -22.90 57.96
C SER A 404 6.93 -22.32 57.81
N GLY A 405 6.46 -21.68 58.89
CA GLY A 405 5.07 -21.29 59.12
C GLY A 405 4.65 -19.94 58.50
N PRO A 406 3.40 -19.52 58.78
CA PRO A 406 2.71 -18.41 58.11
C PRO A 406 3.10 -17.07 58.74
N GLY A 407 3.29 -16.03 57.93
CA GLY A 407 3.55 -14.69 58.47
C GLY A 407 4.23 -13.71 57.52
N SER A 408 3.57 -13.38 56.42
CA SER A 408 3.56 -12.03 55.82
C SER A 408 2.51 -12.07 54.71
N ASP A 409 1.65 -11.05 54.63
CA ASP A 409 0.83 -10.84 53.44
C ASP A 409 1.81 -10.61 52.27
N ALA A 410 2.14 -11.70 51.57
CA ALA A 410 2.81 -11.60 50.29
C ALA A 410 1.88 -10.80 49.38
N PRO A 411 2.35 -9.76 48.67
CA PRO A 411 1.50 -8.99 47.78
C PRO A 411 0.89 -9.94 46.75
N LEU A 412 -0.40 -10.24 46.94
CA LEU A 412 -1.19 -11.00 45.98
C LEU A 412 -1.32 -10.13 44.74
N VAL A 413 -0.64 -10.53 43.67
CA VAL A 413 -0.68 -9.83 42.38
C VAL A 413 -1.93 -10.28 41.63
N ASP A 414 -3.10 -9.92 42.16
CA ASP A 414 -4.37 -10.16 41.48
C ASP A 414 -5.04 -8.83 41.21
N THR A 415 -4.89 -8.31 39.99
CA THR A 415 -5.54 -7.06 39.59
C THR A 415 -6.17 -7.16 38.22
N ALA A 416 -7.50 -7.04 38.19
CA ALA A 416 -8.28 -6.74 36.99
C ALA A 416 -8.04 -5.27 36.59
N GLU A 417 -6.77 -4.94 36.31
CA GLU A 417 -6.37 -3.57 36.01
C GLU A 417 -7.03 -3.10 34.70
N LYS A 418 -7.49 -1.85 34.70
CA LYS A 418 -8.12 -1.19 33.56
C LYS A 418 -7.48 0.16 33.28
N VAL A 419 -7.43 0.51 32.01
CA VAL A 419 -6.95 1.80 31.53
C VAL A 419 -8.12 2.57 30.96
N HIS A 420 -8.48 3.68 31.58
CA HIS A 420 -9.52 4.57 31.08
C HIS A 420 -8.87 5.61 30.17
N ILE A 421 -9.27 5.65 28.90
CA ILE A 421 -8.77 6.62 27.93
C ILE A 421 -9.89 7.62 27.62
N SER A 422 -9.63 8.91 27.83
CA SER A 422 -10.57 9.98 27.47
C SER A 422 -10.76 10.07 25.96
N SER A 423 -11.93 10.56 25.51
CA SER A 423 -12.21 10.81 24.09
C SER A 423 -11.15 11.73 23.45
N LEU A 424 -10.69 12.74 24.20
CA LEU A 424 -9.66 13.68 23.77
C LEU A 424 -8.30 13.00 23.57
N ALA A 425 -7.87 12.19 24.53
CA ALA A 425 -6.61 11.46 24.47
C ALA A 425 -6.60 10.52 23.27
N LEU A 426 -7.68 9.76 23.07
CA LEU A 426 -7.82 8.83 21.95
C LEU A 426 -7.70 9.53 20.59
N LEU A 427 -8.41 10.65 20.41
CA LEU A 427 -8.36 11.43 19.16
C LEU A 427 -6.96 12.00 18.90
N LYS A 428 -6.26 12.47 19.93
CA LYS A 428 -4.88 12.96 19.80
C LYS A 428 -3.91 11.84 19.45
N MET A 429 -4.03 10.68 20.09
CA MET A 429 -3.20 9.50 19.80
C MET A 429 -3.39 9.05 18.35
N LEU A 430 -4.64 8.96 17.88
CA LEU A 430 -4.95 8.59 16.49
C LEU A 430 -4.46 9.62 15.48
N LYS A 431 -4.69 10.91 15.73
CA LYS A 431 -4.22 11.99 14.84
C LYS A 431 -2.69 12.02 14.77
N HIS A 432 -2.02 11.87 15.90
CA HIS A 432 -0.56 11.83 15.96
C HIS A 432 -0.01 10.58 15.28
N GLY A 433 -0.58 9.40 15.58
CA GLY A 433 -0.24 8.13 14.94
C GLY A 433 -0.36 8.19 13.42
N ARG A 434 -1.48 8.74 12.90
CA ARG A 434 -1.68 8.91 11.46
C ARG A 434 -0.69 9.90 10.84
N ALA A 435 -0.33 10.97 11.53
CA ALA A 435 0.68 11.93 11.05
C ALA A 435 2.10 11.33 10.99
N GLY A 436 2.35 10.28 11.78
CA GLY A 436 3.62 9.55 11.81
C GLY A 436 3.87 8.66 10.60
N VAL A 437 2.82 8.16 9.95
CA VAL A 437 2.91 7.16 8.86
C VAL A 437 3.86 7.62 7.75
N PRO A 438 4.88 6.82 7.37
CA PRO A 438 5.09 5.41 7.69
C PRO A 438 5.94 5.11 8.94
N MET A 439 6.38 6.13 9.68
CA MET A 439 7.22 5.96 10.87
C MET A 439 6.38 5.80 12.14
N GLU A 440 6.88 5.00 13.07
CA GLU A 440 6.31 4.91 14.42
C GLU A 440 6.52 6.23 15.17
N VAL A 441 5.47 6.71 15.83
CA VAL A 441 5.53 7.86 16.72
C VAL A 441 5.29 7.43 18.16
N MET A 442 5.89 8.14 19.12
CA MET A 442 5.61 7.99 20.55
C MET A 442 5.21 9.30 21.22
N GLY A 443 4.51 9.19 22.34
CA GLY A 443 4.21 10.30 23.23
C GLY A 443 3.99 9.85 24.67
N LEU A 444 3.88 10.84 25.55
CA LEU A 444 3.62 10.59 26.98
C LEU A 444 2.14 10.72 27.29
N MET A 445 1.68 9.86 28.19
CA MET A 445 0.30 9.86 28.69
C MET A 445 0.24 10.59 30.02
N LEU A 446 -0.71 11.52 30.11
CA LEU A 446 -0.94 12.35 31.29
C LEU A 446 -2.27 11.99 31.94
N GLY A 447 -2.23 11.86 33.26
CA GLY A 447 -3.43 11.64 34.04
C GLY A 447 -3.12 11.33 35.49
N GLU A 448 -3.88 10.41 36.05
CA GLU A 448 -3.84 10.06 37.47
C GLU A 448 -4.04 8.56 37.69
N PHE A 449 -3.47 8.07 38.80
CA PHE A 449 -3.74 6.74 39.31
C PHE A 449 -4.85 6.86 40.36
N VAL A 450 -6.06 6.38 40.05
CA VAL A 450 -7.25 6.59 40.90
C VAL A 450 -7.23 5.64 42.10
N ASP A 451 -6.95 4.37 41.84
CA ASP A 451 -6.81 3.29 42.82
C ASP A 451 -5.79 2.26 42.28
N ASP A 452 -5.61 1.14 42.96
CA ASP A 452 -4.66 0.08 42.56
C ASP A 452 -5.05 -0.67 41.28
N TYR A 453 -6.27 -0.45 40.75
CA TYR A 453 -6.84 -1.17 39.62
C TYR A 453 -7.10 -0.28 38.39
N THR A 454 -7.09 1.04 38.55
CA THR A 454 -7.57 1.96 37.51
C THR A 454 -6.53 3.03 37.20
N VAL A 455 -6.09 3.07 35.94
CA VAL A 455 -5.23 4.12 35.39
C VAL A 455 -6.08 5.03 34.53
N ASN A 456 -6.16 6.32 34.87
CA ASN A 456 -6.96 7.29 34.13
C ASN A 456 -6.06 8.14 33.24
N CYS A 457 -6.18 8.00 31.92
CA CYS A 457 -5.48 8.80 30.92
C CYS A 457 -6.39 9.94 30.44
N ILE A 458 -6.10 11.14 30.93
CA ILE A 458 -6.90 12.34 30.67
C ILE A 458 -6.45 13.01 29.36
N ASP A 459 -5.14 13.11 29.12
CA ASP A 459 -4.59 13.74 27.93
C ASP A 459 -3.26 13.09 27.50
N VAL A 460 -2.82 13.37 26.29
CA VAL A 460 -1.52 12.96 25.76
C VAL A 460 -0.82 14.11 25.06
N PHE A 461 0.51 14.05 24.99
CA PHE A 461 1.29 14.92 24.12
C PHE A 461 2.41 14.15 23.41
N ALA A 462 2.72 14.62 22.20
CA ALA A 462 3.77 14.04 21.37
C ALA A 462 5.16 14.42 21.89
N MET A 463 6.08 13.47 21.88
CA MET A 463 7.50 13.75 22.13
C MET A 463 8.20 14.04 20.79
N PRO A 464 9.14 15.01 20.74
CA PRO A 464 9.96 15.24 19.57
C PRO A 464 10.88 14.04 19.36
N GLN A 465 10.81 13.43 18.17
CA GLN A 465 11.50 12.19 17.87
C GLN A 465 12.74 12.43 17.01
N SER A 466 13.80 11.69 17.31
CA SER A 466 14.90 11.42 16.37
C SER A 466 14.82 9.94 16.01
N GLY A 467 13.97 9.59 15.04
CA GLY A 467 13.69 8.19 14.68
C GLY A 467 14.40 7.71 13.41
N THR A 468 14.94 6.50 13.47
CA THR A 468 15.13 5.60 12.32
C THR A 468 13.94 4.63 12.29
N GLY A 469 13.49 4.20 11.11
CA GLY A 469 12.15 3.63 10.86
C GLY A 469 11.72 2.32 11.56
N VAL A 470 12.31 1.91 12.68
CA VAL A 470 11.94 0.70 13.43
C VAL A 470 12.05 0.83 14.96
N SER A 471 12.45 1.99 15.49
CA SER A 471 12.46 2.26 16.94
C SER A 471 12.61 3.75 17.25
N VAL A 472 12.06 4.19 18.37
CA VAL A 472 12.27 5.54 18.89
C VAL A 472 13.21 5.50 20.10
N GLU A 473 14.39 6.11 19.99
CA GLU A 473 15.45 6.03 21.01
C GLU A 473 15.69 7.31 21.83
N ALA A 474 14.84 8.34 21.74
CA ALA A 474 15.12 9.62 22.40
C ALA A 474 13.93 10.18 23.18
N VAL A 475 13.81 9.79 24.46
CA VAL A 475 13.09 10.58 25.46
C VAL A 475 14.07 11.64 25.97
N ASP A 476 13.98 12.88 25.48
CA ASP A 476 14.74 13.99 26.06
C ASP A 476 14.09 14.40 27.40
N PRO A 477 14.73 14.15 28.56
CA PRO A 477 14.17 14.50 29.86
C PRO A 477 13.95 16.01 29.99
N VAL A 478 14.75 16.83 29.30
CA VAL A 478 14.63 18.30 29.32
C VAL A 478 13.32 18.74 28.67
N PHE A 479 12.93 18.10 27.57
CA PHE A 479 11.65 18.38 26.91
C PHE A 479 10.48 17.99 27.79
N GLN A 480 10.53 16.81 28.42
CA GLN A 480 9.49 16.35 29.34
C GLN A 480 9.29 17.31 30.51
N THR A 481 10.37 17.70 31.20
CA THR A 481 10.28 18.63 32.35
C THR A 481 9.70 19.98 31.91
N LYS A 482 10.20 20.55 30.81
CA LYS A 482 9.73 21.83 30.29
C LYS A 482 8.24 21.79 29.90
N MET A 483 7.79 20.71 29.27
CA MET A 483 6.39 20.55 28.88
C MET A 483 5.48 20.40 30.11
N LEU A 484 5.88 19.61 31.12
CA LEU A 484 5.13 19.48 32.36
C LEU A 484 5.02 20.82 33.11
N ASP A 485 6.07 21.64 33.11
CA ASP A 485 6.03 22.98 33.72
C ASP A 485 5.10 23.94 32.97
N MET A 486 5.06 23.87 31.64
CA MET A 486 4.11 24.63 30.83
C MET A 486 2.66 24.20 31.08
N LEU A 487 2.41 22.89 31.18
CA LEU A 487 1.07 22.37 31.45
C LEU A 487 0.57 22.79 32.84
N LYS A 488 1.43 22.77 33.86
CA LYS A 488 1.10 23.29 35.20
C LYS A 488 0.63 24.75 35.15
N GLN A 489 1.24 25.60 34.31
CA GLN A 489 0.81 26.99 34.14
C GLN A 489 -0.58 27.13 33.50
N THR A 490 -0.99 26.15 32.68
CA THR A 490 -2.33 26.11 32.07
C THR A 490 -3.41 25.53 33.01
N GLY A 491 -3.08 25.25 34.28
CA GLY A 491 -3.99 24.64 35.25
C GLY A 491 -4.10 23.12 35.12
N ARG A 492 -3.15 22.49 34.42
CA ARG A 492 -3.08 21.05 34.16
C ARG A 492 -1.92 20.44 34.94
N ALA A 493 -2.23 19.91 36.13
CA ALA A 493 -1.25 19.40 37.09
C ALA A 493 -1.10 17.86 37.06
N GLU A 494 -1.48 17.23 35.94
CA GLU A 494 -1.46 15.78 35.79
C GLU A 494 -0.03 15.23 35.75
N MET A 495 0.13 13.98 36.20
CA MET A 495 1.40 13.27 36.19
C MET A 495 1.49 12.30 35.00
N VAL A 496 2.71 11.85 34.70
CA VAL A 496 2.93 10.86 33.64
C VAL A 496 2.50 9.48 34.16
N VAL A 497 1.49 8.90 33.52
CA VAL A 497 0.93 7.58 33.87
C VAL A 497 1.46 6.45 32.98
N GLY A 498 2.07 6.81 31.86
CA GLY A 498 2.57 5.84 30.88
C GLY A 498 3.02 6.53 29.61
N TRP A 499 3.18 5.73 28.57
CA TRP A 499 3.55 6.19 27.24
C TRP A 499 2.74 5.43 26.19
N TYR A 500 2.64 6.03 25.02
CA TYR A 500 2.01 5.37 23.88
C TYR A 500 2.90 5.47 22.65
N HIS A 501 2.74 4.51 21.75
CA HIS A 501 3.31 4.57 20.42
C HIS A 501 2.39 3.96 19.37
N SER A 502 2.73 4.22 18.11
CA SER A 502 1.99 3.68 16.96
C SER A 502 2.74 2.55 16.29
N HIS A 503 2.02 1.48 15.93
CA HIS A 503 2.49 0.41 15.02
C HIS A 503 1.65 0.45 13.74
N PRO A 504 1.99 1.27 12.73
CA PRO A 504 1.16 1.41 11.54
C PRO A 504 1.19 0.12 10.70
N GLY A 505 0.08 -0.63 10.66
CA GLY A 505 -0.08 -1.80 9.81
C GLY A 505 0.43 -3.12 10.38
N PHE A 506 1.07 -3.11 11.56
CA PHE A 506 1.65 -4.31 12.20
C PHE A 506 0.79 -4.90 13.33
N GLY A 507 -0.33 -4.25 13.69
CA GLY A 507 -1.15 -4.61 14.85
C GLY A 507 -0.50 -4.24 16.19
N CYS A 508 -1.21 -4.49 17.29
CA CYS A 508 -0.76 -4.08 18.62
C CYS A 508 0.08 -5.16 19.33
N TRP A 509 1.39 -4.94 19.45
CA TRP A 509 2.32 -5.77 20.23
C TRP A 509 3.55 -4.93 20.64
N LEU A 510 4.41 -5.47 21.52
CA LEU A 510 5.64 -4.80 21.95
C LEU A 510 6.86 -5.45 21.30
N SER A 511 7.68 -4.65 20.61
CA SER A 511 8.98 -5.07 20.08
C SER A 511 10.03 -5.25 21.19
N GLY A 512 11.19 -5.83 20.85
CA GLY A 512 12.30 -5.94 21.82
C GLY A 512 12.78 -4.58 22.35
N VAL A 513 12.68 -3.52 21.54
CA VAL A 513 13.02 -2.15 21.96
C VAL A 513 11.90 -1.56 22.83
N ASP A 514 10.64 -1.85 22.50
CA ASP A 514 9.49 -1.42 23.31
C ASP A 514 9.52 -2.04 24.71
N ILE A 515 9.92 -3.32 24.81
CA ILE A 515 10.10 -4.00 26.09
C ILE A 515 11.16 -3.29 26.94
N ASN A 516 12.31 -2.94 26.36
CA ASN A 516 13.37 -2.24 27.08
C ASN A 516 12.96 -0.81 27.50
N THR A 517 12.20 -0.12 26.64
CA THR A 517 11.65 1.20 26.91
C THR A 517 10.64 1.13 28.06
N GLN A 518 9.71 0.18 28.00
CA GLN A 518 8.73 -0.06 29.06
C GLN A 518 9.41 -0.44 30.38
N GLN A 519 10.48 -1.23 30.36
CA GLN A 519 11.25 -1.58 31.56
C GLN A 519 11.85 -0.33 32.23
N SER A 520 12.28 0.65 31.43
CA SER A 520 12.79 1.93 31.92
C SER A 520 11.68 2.77 32.58
N PHE A 521 10.48 2.79 31.99
CA PHE A 521 9.32 3.46 32.58
C PHE A 521 8.82 2.75 33.85
N GLU A 522 8.83 1.41 33.89
CA GLU A 522 8.47 0.63 35.08
C GLU A 522 9.47 0.82 36.23
N ALA A 523 10.75 1.05 35.94
CA ALA A 523 11.75 1.38 36.97
C ALA A 523 11.49 2.76 37.63
N LEU A 524 10.87 3.70 36.90
CA LEU A 524 10.48 5.01 37.42
C LEU A 524 9.13 4.95 38.14
N ASN A 525 8.19 4.19 37.58
CA ASN A 525 6.87 3.96 38.15
C ASN A 525 6.40 2.54 37.81
N ASN A 526 6.33 1.67 38.82
CA ASN A 526 5.91 0.27 38.67
C ASN A 526 4.53 0.10 38.00
N ARG A 527 3.70 1.14 37.96
CA ARG A 527 2.37 1.15 37.35
C ARG A 527 2.32 1.80 35.96
N ALA A 528 3.45 2.05 35.33
CA ALA A 528 3.48 2.58 33.96
C ALA A 528 2.79 1.62 32.98
N VAL A 529 2.02 2.18 32.05
CA VAL A 529 1.34 1.43 30.98
C VAL A 529 1.91 1.82 29.62
N ALA A 530 2.13 0.84 28.75
CA ALA A 530 2.44 1.06 27.34
C ALA A 530 1.17 0.88 26.50
N VAL A 531 0.72 1.91 25.79
CA VAL A 531 -0.44 1.82 24.89
C VAL A 531 0.02 1.81 23.44
N VAL A 532 -0.46 0.83 22.67
CA VAL A 532 -0.13 0.68 21.25
C VAL A 532 -1.35 0.96 20.41
N VAL A 533 -1.23 1.89 19.46
CA VAL A 533 -2.30 2.24 18.52
C VAL A 533 -1.89 1.88 17.10
N ASP A 534 -2.73 1.18 16.35
CA ASP A 534 -2.51 0.98 14.91
C ASP A 534 -3.40 1.95 14.12
N PRO A 535 -2.86 3.11 13.65
CA PRO A 535 -3.66 4.10 12.95
C PRO A 535 -4.14 3.64 11.55
N ILE A 536 -3.52 2.60 10.98
CA ILE A 536 -3.87 2.07 9.66
C ILE A 536 -5.02 1.06 9.80
N GLN A 537 -4.91 0.11 10.73
CA GLN A 537 -5.98 -0.86 10.96
C GLN A 537 -7.20 -0.26 11.70
N SER A 538 -7.06 0.90 12.34
CA SER A 538 -8.15 1.59 13.05
C SER A 538 -9.17 2.31 12.16
N VAL A 539 -9.14 2.10 10.84
CA VAL A 539 -10.04 2.79 9.89
C VAL A 539 -11.42 2.11 9.86
N LYS A 540 -12.48 2.92 10.12
CA LYS A 540 -13.93 2.58 10.13
C LYS A 540 -14.34 1.38 11.00
N GLY A 541 -14.97 1.68 12.14
CA GLY A 541 -15.80 0.73 12.91
C GLY A 541 -15.21 0.30 14.26
N LYS A 542 -13.93 -0.09 14.31
CA LYS A 542 -13.26 -0.48 15.57
C LYS A 542 -11.83 0.08 15.62
N VAL A 543 -11.53 0.84 16.66
CA VAL A 543 -10.17 1.33 16.90
C VAL A 543 -9.30 0.16 17.38
N VAL A 544 -8.21 -0.10 16.66
CA VAL A 544 -7.23 -1.14 16.99
C VAL A 544 -6.21 -0.52 17.94
N ILE A 545 -6.43 -0.80 19.22
CA ILE A 545 -5.65 -0.27 20.34
C ILE A 545 -5.60 -1.34 21.44
N ASP A 546 -4.43 -1.53 22.02
CA ASP A 546 -4.20 -2.41 23.16
C ASP A 546 -3.24 -1.75 24.15
N ALA A 547 -3.36 -2.15 25.42
CA ALA A 547 -2.51 -1.68 26.50
C ALA A 547 -1.72 -2.85 27.08
N PHE A 548 -0.44 -2.64 27.37
CA PHE A 548 0.48 -3.69 27.81
C PHE A 548 1.28 -3.29 29.05
N ARG A 549 1.66 -4.30 29.83
CA ARG A 549 2.64 -4.21 30.93
C ARG A 549 3.53 -5.44 30.95
N LEU A 550 4.79 -5.27 31.39
CA LEU A 550 5.75 -6.38 31.43
C LEU A 550 5.44 -7.36 32.57
N ILE A 551 5.88 -8.60 32.37
CA ILE A 551 5.86 -9.65 33.39
C ILE A 551 7.28 -9.79 33.93
N ASN A 552 7.43 -9.81 35.26
CA ASN A 552 8.72 -10.02 35.87
C ASN A 552 9.23 -11.45 35.58
N SER A 553 10.31 -11.54 34.80
CA SER A 553 10.90 -12.81 34.37
C SER A 553 11.46 -13.65 35.52
N HIS A 554 11.82 -13.04 36.65
CA HIS A 554 12.28 -13.77 37.84
C HIS A 554 11.15 -14.59 38.48
N LEU A 555 9.89 -14.12 38.41
CA LEU A 555 8.74 -14.84 38.97
C LEU A 555 8.38 -16.07 38.15
N ILE A 556 8.48 -15.98 36.81
CA ILE A 556 8.28 -17.12 35.89
C ILE A 556 9.32 -18.22 36.14
N MET A 557 10.59 -17.85 36.36
CA MET A 557 11.68 -18.79 36.62
C MET A 557 11.52 -19.55 37.96
N LEU A 558 10.81 -18.94 38.92
CA LEU A 558 10.46 -19.54 40.21
C LEU A 558 9.25 -20.49 40.13
N GLY A 559 8.72 -20.75 38.93
CA GLY A 559 7.56 -21.63 38.73
C GLY A 559 6.24 -21.05 39.24
N GLN A 560 6.22 -19.77 39.64
CA GLN A 560 5.00 -19.06 39.93
C GLN A 560 4.41 -18.57 38.61
N GLU A 561 3.22 -19.07 38.25
CA GLU A 561 2.46 -18.42 37.20
C GLU A 561 2.20 -16.96 37.64
N PRO A 562 2.61 -15.95 36.86
CA PRO A 562 2.40 -14.55 37.23
C PRO A 562 0.90 -14.16 37.26
N ARG A 563 0.03 -15.09 36.86
CA ARG A 563 -1.42 -14.91 36.80
C ARG A 563 -2.08 -16.01 37.63
N GLN A 564 -2.31 -15.75 38.90
CA GLN A 564 -3.46 -16.36 39.56
C GLN A 564 -4.67 -15.47 39.22
N THR A 565 -5.50 -15.94 38.28
CA THR A 565 -6.89 -15.50 38.07
C THR A 565 -7.16 -14.01 37.77
N THR A 566 -6.64 -13.43 36.68
CA THR A 566 -7.32 -12.25 36.09
C THR A 566 -8.70 -12.68 35.60
N SER A 567 -9.74 -12.28 36.32
CA SER A 567 -11.15 -12.52 36.01
C SER A 567 -11.59 -11.69 34.79
N ASN A 568 -10.94 -11.88 33.64
CA ASN A 568 -11.24 -11.21 32.37
C ASN A 568 -12.03 -12.13 31.42
N ILE A 569 -12.75 -13.10 31.98
CA ILE A 569 -13.60 -14.07 31.30
C ILE A 569 -14.80 -13.32 30.69
N GLY A 570 -14.57 -12.70 29.52
CA GLY A 570 -15.63 -12.00 28.78
C GLY A 570 -15.14 -10.96 27.77
N HIS A 571 -13.94 -10.40 27.95
CA HIS A 571 -13.42 -9.29 27.10
C HIS A 571 -12.06 -9.56 26.45
N LEU A 572 -11.45 -10.73 26.68
CA LEU A 572 -10.21 -11.10 26.01
C LEU A 572 -10.49 -11.48 24.55
N ASN A 573 -10.18 -10.55 23.63
CA ASN A 573 -10.10 -10.87 22.21
C ASN A 573 -9.06 -12.00 22.01
N LYS A 574 -9.32 -12.93 21.09
CA LYS A 574 -8.32 -13.94 20.74
C LYS A 574 -7.05 -13.22 20.28
N PRO A 575 -5.89 -13.45 20.92
CA PRO A 575 -4.67 -12.75 20.57
C PRO A 575 -4.27 -13.09 19.14
N SER A 576 -3.71 -12.12 18.41
CA SER A 576 -3.17 -12.38 17.09
C SER A 576 -2.02 -13.39 17.18
N ILE A 577 -1.88 -14.26 16.18
CA ILE A 577 -0.81 -15.26 16.12
C ILE A 577 0.56 -14.55 16.18
N GLN A 578 0.65 -13.37 15.57
CA GLN A 578 1.83 -12.50 15.61
C GLN A 578 2.15 -12.03 17.04
N ALA A 579 1.18 -11.51 17.81
CA ALA A 579 1.41 -11.09 19.19
C ALA A 579 1.84 -12.26 20.10
N LEU A 580 1.31 -13.47 19.86
CA LEU A 580 1.71 -14.67 20.60
C LEU A 580 3.15 -15.10 20.28
N ILE A 581 3.55 -15.04 19.01
CA ILE A 581 4.93 -15.32 18.57
C ILE A 581 5.91 -14.29 19.14
N HIS A 582 5.50 -13.02 19.26
CA HIS A 582 6.33 -11.92 19.76
C HIS A 582 6.34 -11.78 21.30
N GLY A 583 5.73 -12.72 22.04
CA GLY A 583 5.95 -12.84 23.48
C GLY A 583 4.79 -12.41 24.38
N LEU A 584 3.58 -12.20 23.82
CA LEU A 584 2.36 -12.05 24.63
C LEU A 584 2.15 -13.31 25.49
N ASN A 585 1.89 -13.11 26.79
CA ASN A 585 1.82 -14.15 27.85
C ASN A 585 3.17 -14.78 28.25
N ARG A 586 4.29 -14.28 27.74
CA ARG A 586 5.64 -14.72 28.13
C ARG A 586 6.49 -13.58 28.68
N HIS A 587 6.45 -12.41 28.04
CA HIS A 587 7.24 -11.23 28.42
C HIS A 587 6.36 -10.06 28.90
N TYR A 588 5.12 -9.98 28.43
CA TYR A 588 4.16 -8.93 28.78
C TYR A 588 2.73 -9.47 28.65
N TYR A 589 1.78 -8.70 29.17
CA TYR A 589 0.37 -9.04 29.14
C TYR A 589 -0.52 -7.86 28.74
N SER A 590 -1.70 -8.16 28.19
CA SER A 590 -2.71 -7.16 27.80
C SER A 590 -3.59 -6.76 28.98
N ILE A 591 -3.83 -5.45 29.09
CA ILE A 591 -4.69 -4.76 30.06
C ILE A 591 -5.96 -4.31 29.34
N ALA A 592 -7.11 -4.39 30.02
CA ALA A 592 -8.37 -3.96 29.43
C ALA A 592 -8.43 -2.42 29.30
N ILE A 593 -8.78 -1.94 28.11
CA ILE A 593 -9.04 -0.53 27.84
C ILE A 593 -10.53 -0.26 27.96
N ASP A 594 -10.89 0.76 28.72
CA ASP A 594 -12.25 1.29 28.81
C ASP A 594 -12.27 2.75 28.34
N TYR A 595 -13.40 3.20 27.81
CA TYR A 595 -13.56 4.55 27.26
C TYR A 595 -14.57 5.33 28.09
N ARG A 596 -14.12 6.45 28.65
CA ARG A 596 -15.02 7.36 29.36
C ARG A 596 -15.42 8.50 28.43
N LYS A 597 -16.68 8.47 28.00
CA LYS A 597 -17.29 9.55 27.22
C LYS A 597 -18.12 10.43 28.16
N ASN A 598 -17.93 11.74 28.08
CA ASN A 598 -18.80 12.70 28.77
C ASN A 598 -20.03 13.01 27.90
N GLU A 599 -21.20 13.28 28.51
CA GLU A 599 -22.43 13.65 27.79
C GLU A 599 -22.21 14.88 26.88
N LEU A 600 -21.42 15.85 27.36
CA LEU A 600 -21.03 17.04 26.58
C LEU A 600 -20.14 16.71 25.38
N GLU A 601 -19.23 15.74 25.53
CA GLU A 601 -18.36 15.29 24.43
C GLU A 601 -19.18 14.52 23.39
N GLU A 602 -20.10 13.68 23.84
CA GLU A 602 -21.01 12.94 22.96
C GLU A 602 -21.90 13.90 22.16
N GLN A 603 -22.51 14.91 22.81
CA GLN A 603 -23.29 15.94 22.12
C GLN A 603 -22.45 16.72 21.10
N MET A 604 -21.20 17.06 21.44
CA MET A 604 -20.28 17.74 20.52
C MET A 604 -19.92 16.86 19.31
N LEU A 605 -19.59 15.59 19.53
CA LEU A 605 -19.26 14.64 18.47
C LEU A 605 -20.47 14.36 17.56
N MET A 606 -21.68 14.30 18.12
CA MET A 606 -22.91 14.16 17.35
C MET A 606 -23.18 15.35 16.42
N ASN A 607 -22.65 16.54 16.71
CA ASN A 607 -22.77 17.68 15.79
C ASN A 607 -21.90 17.54 14.53
N LEU A 608 -20.83 16.73 14.56
CA LEU A 608 -19.98 16.50 13.39
C LEU A 608 -20.64 15.61 12.33
N HIS A 609 -21.69 14.87 12.71
CA HIS A 609 -22.43 13.97 11.82
C HIS A 609 -23.83 14.51 11.45
N LYS A 610 -24.04 15.83 11.54
CA LYS A 610 -25.29 16.42 11.05
C LYS A 610 -25.21 16.58 9.54
N ASN A 611 -26.04 15.82 8.83
CA ASN A 611 -26.37 16.12 7.45
C ASN A 611 -26.86 17.56 7.37
N THR A 612 -26.49 18.27 6.31
CA THR A 612 -26.89 19.65 6.08
C THR A 612 -28.42 19.68 6.10
N TRP A 613 -29.02 20.55 6.91
CA TRP A 613 -30.49 20.67 7.00
C TRP A 613 -31.15 20.98 5.65
N SER A 614 -30.37 21.51 4.70
CA SER A 614 -30.75 21.76 3.31
C SER A 614 -30.90 20.49 2.47
N ASP A 615 -30.23 19.38 2.82
CA ASP A 615 -30.19 18.18 1.96
C ASP A 615 -31.58 17.53 1.84
N GLY A 616 -32.44 17.69 2.86
CA GLY A 616 -33.85 17.27 2.83
C GLY A 616 -34.82 18.27 2.18
N LEU A 617 -34.33 19.47 1.82
CA LEU A 617 -35.10 20.54 1.16
C LEU A 617 -34.69 20.73 -0.31
N VAL A 618 -33.72 19.95 -0.80
CA VAL A 618 -33.28 20.02 -2.19
C VAL A 618 -33.95 18.89 -2.95
N LEU A 619 -34.86 19.25 -3.85
CA LEU A 619 -35.43 18.32 -4.80
C LEU A 619 -34.43 18.00 -5.91
N THR A 620 -34.30 16.72 -6.22
CA THR A 620 -33.63 16.31 -7.45
C THR A 620 -34.45 16.80 -8.66
N ARG A 621 -33.79 17.08 -9.78
CA ARG A 621 -34.51 17.48 -11.00
C ARG A 621 -35.41 16.34 -11.44
N PHE A 622 -36.67 16.63 -11.75
CA PHE A 622 -37.65 15.62 -12.15
C PHE A 622 -37.22 14.81 -13.40
N GLU A 623 -36.44 15.41 -14.30
CA GLU A 623 -35.89 14.73 -15.48
C GLU A 623 -34.86 13.66 -15.08
N ASP A 624 -33.92 14.02 -14.20
CA ASP A 624 -32.86 13.12 -13.73
C ASP A 624 -33.47 12.00 -12.86
N HIS A 625 -34.41 12.35 -11.99
CA HIS A 625 -35.15 11.39 -11.16
C HIS A 625 -35.98 10.42 -11.99
N SER A 626 -36.61 10.89 -13.07
CA SER A 626 -37.35 10.02 -13.99
C SER A 626 -36.43 9.07 -14.76
N ALA A 627 -35.25 9.55 -15.18
CA ALA A 627 -34.25 8.73 -15.86
C ALA A 627 -33.67 7.64 -14.94
N GLU A 628 -33.41 8.00 -13.68
CA GLU A 628 -32.94 7.06 -12.64
C GLU A 628 -34.00 5.98 -12.35
N ASN A 629 -35.27 6.38 -12.17
CA ASN A 629 -36.38 5.45 -12.00
C ASN A 629 -36.51 4.49 -13.20
N GLU A 630 -36.39 4.99 -14.43
CA GLU A 630 -36.45 4.16 -15.63
C GLU A 630 -35.30 3.14 -15.68
N ASN A 631 -34.09 3.55 -15.33
CA ASN A 631 -32.92 2.67 -15.28
C ASN A 631 -33.08 1.58 -14.20
N THR A 632 -33.52 1.95 -12.99
CA THR A 632 -33.74 1.00 -11.89
C THR A 632 -34.83 -0.01 -12.24
N VAL A 633 -35.95 0.42 -12.85
CA VAL A 633 -37.01 -0.49 -13.28
C VAL A 633 -36.56 -1.42 -14.41
N LYS A 634 -35.72 -0.95 -15.34
CA LYS A 634 -35.10 -1.83 -16.36
C LYS A 634 -34.18 -2.88 -15.75
N ASN A 635 -33.40 -2.49 -14.74
CA ASN A 635 -32.54 -3.43 -14.00
C ASN A 635 -33.38 -4.45 -13.23
N MET A 636 -34.47 -4.02 -12.59
CA MET A 636 -35.41 -4.94 -11.93
C MET A 636 -36.04 -5.94 -12.90
N LEU A 637 -36.36 -5.53 -14.13
CA LEU A 637 -36.88 -6.44 -15.15
C LEU A 637 -35.86 -7.55 -15.46
N ALA A 638 -34.61 -7.17 -15.71
CA ALA A 638 -33.52 -8.13 -15.96
C ALA A 638 -33.27 -9.06 -14.77
N LEU A 639 -33.32 -8.53 -13.53
CA LEU A 639 -33.18 -9.33 -12.31
C LEU A 639 -34.37 -10.26 -12.08
N THR A 640 -35.58 -9.87 -12.49
CA THR A 640 -36.80 -10.70 -12.38
C THR A 640 -36.73 -11.89 -13.34
N GLU A 641 -36.24 -11.70 -14.56
CA GLU A 641 -36.00 -12.80 -15.51
C GLU A 641 -34.98 -13.80 -14.96
N GLN A 642 -33.89 -13.30 -14.37
CA GLN A 642 -32.88 -14.13 -13.71
C GLN A 642 -33.43 -14.85 -12.48
N TYR A 643 -34.26 -14.18 -11.69
CA TYR A 643 -34.91 -14.76 -10.52
C TYR A 643 -35.86 -15.89 -10.92
N ASN A 644 -36.68 -15.70 -11.96
CA ASN A 644 -37.59 -16.75 -12.45
C ASN A 644 -36.82 -17.99 -12.94
N LYS A 645 -35.75 -17.79 -13.71
CA LYS A 645 -34.86 -18.88 -14.13
C LYS A 645 -34.25 -19.60 -12.93
N ARG A 646 -33.83 -18.86 -11.91
CA ARG A 646 -33.25 -19.41 -10.68
C ARG A 646 -34.27 -20.23 -9.87
N VAL A 647 -35.52 -19.77 -9.75
CA VAL A 647 -36.58 -20.51 -9.05
C VAL A 647 -36.88 -21.84 -9.76
N GLN A 648 -36.91 -21.86 -11.09
CA GLN A 648 -37.07 -23.10 -11.87
C GLN A 648 -35.89 -24.07 -11.66
N GLU A 649 -34.66 -23.56 -11.59
CA GLU A 649 -33.47 -24.36 -11.29
C GLU A 649 -33.40 -24.85 -9.83
N GLU A 650 -34.06 -24.14 -8.91
CA GLU A 650 -34.15 -24.48 -7.47
C GLU A 650 -35.13 -25.62 -7.19
N GLU A 651 -36.21 -25.76 -7.98
CA GLU A 651 -37.18 -26.86 -7.85
C GLU A 651 -36.59 -28.24 -8.19
N GLU A 652 -35.55 -28.29 -9.04
CA GLU A 652 -34.95 -29.53 -9.53
C GLU A 652 -33.77 -30.05 -8.67
N LYS A 653 -33.33 -29.29 -7.65
CA LYS A 653 -32.05 -29.54 -6.94
C LYS A 653 -32.20 -29.64 -5.43
N THR A 654 -31.25 -30.31 -4.79
CA THR A 654 -31.23 -30.45 -3.33
C THR A 654 -30.61 -29.21 -2.64
N PRO A 655 -30.93 -28.92 -1.37
CA PRO A 655 -30.42 -27.74 -0.66
C PRO A 655 -28.88 -27.63 -0.61
N GLU A 656 -28.19 -28.77 -0.51
CA GLU A 656 -26.72 -28.85 -0.45
C GLU A 656 -26.08 -28.52 -1.80
N GLU A 657 -26.72 -28.90 -2.91
CA GLU A 657 -26.27 -28.57 -4.26
C GLU A 657 -26.52 -27.08 -4.59
N LEU A 658 -27.58 -26.50 -4.03
CA LEU A 658 -27.91 -25.08 -4.17
C LEU A 658 -26.91 -24.17 -3.44
N GLU A 659 -26.45 -24.54 -2.23
CA GLU A 659 -25.42 -23.77 -1.54
C GLU A 659 -24.13 -23.68 -2.37
N VAL A 660 -23.68 -24.79 -2.98
CA VAL A 660 -22.47 -24.80 -3.82
C VAL A 660 -22.68 -24.03 -5.13
N LEU A 661 -23.87 -24.10 -5.74
CA LEU A 661 -24.20 -23.39 -6.99
C LEU A 661 -24.32 -21.87 -6.83
N ASN A 662 -24.64 -21.41 -5.63
CA ASN A 662 -24.94 -20.00 -5.33
C ASN A 662 -23.72 -19.22 -4.81
N VAL A 663 -22.60 -19.89 -4.51
CA VAL A 663 -21.35 -19.21 -4.11
C VAL A 663 -20.77 -18.45 -5.30
N GLY A 664 -20.65 -17.13 -5.17
CA GLY A 664 -20.04 -16.25 -6.17
C GLY A 664 -20.97 -15.82 -7.32
N LYS A 665 -22.27 -16.15 -7.27
CA LYS A 665 -23.28 -15.62 -8.19
C LYS A 665 -24.07 -14.48 -7.54
N ILE A 666 -24.49 -13.52 -8.34
CA ILE A 666 -25.41 -12.46 -7.93
C ILE A 666 -26.69 -13.12 -7.40
N ASP A 667 -27.13 -12.70 -6.22
CA ASP A 667 -28.39 -13.14 -5.62
C ASP A 667 -29.51 -12.22 -6.12
N PRO A 668 -30.29 -12.61 -7.14
CA PRO A 668 -31.26 -11.71 -7.76
C PRO A 668 -32.37 -11.34 -6.78
N LYS A 669 -32.68 -12.18 -5.78
CA LYS A 669 -33.66 -11.85 -4.75
C LYS A 669 -33.19 -10.71 -3.86
N LYS A 670 -31.96 -10.80 -3.34
CA LYS A 670 -31.39 -9.74 -2.48
C LYS A 670 -31.20 -8.42 -3.23
N HIS A 671 -30.82 -8.49 -4.51
CA HIS A 671 -30.68 -7.29 -5.34
C HIS A 671 -32.04 -6.67 -5.66
N LEU A 672 -33.06 -7.48 -5.97
CA LEU A 672 -34.44 -6.97 -6.11
C LEU A 672 -34.94 -6.32 -4.82
N GLU A 673 -34.69 -6.91 -3.65
CA GLU A 673 -35.07 -6.32 -2.35
C GLU A 673 -34.35 -4.98 -2.10
N SER A 674 -33.05 -4.90 -2.40
CA SER A 674 -32.28 -3.65 -2.27
C SER A 674 -32.77 -2.57 -3.23
N ASP A 675 -32.89 -2.91 -4.52
CA ASP A 675 -33.34 -1.98 -5.55
C ASP A 675 -34.75 -1.45 -5.26
N VAL A 676 -35.65 -2.31 -4.74
CA VAL A 676 -36.99 -1.87 -4.31
C VAL A 676 -36.91 -0.93 -3.13
N TYR A 677 -36.07 -1.23 -2.13
CA TYR A 677 -35.91 -0.38 -0.96
C TYR A 677 -35.38 1.01 -1.34
N ASP A 678 -34.32 1.06 -2.14
CA ASP A 678 -33.69 2.31 -2.58
C ASP A 678 -34.64 3.11 -3.47
N LEU A 679 -35.30 2.45 -4.43
CA LEU A 679 -36.31 3.08 -5.28
C LEU A 679 -37.47 3.65 -4.46
N MET A 680 -37.97 2.90 -3.47
CA MET A 680 -39.04 3.37 -2.59
C MET A 680 -38.57 4.54 -1.72
N ALA A 681 -37.38 4.48 -1.14
CA ALA A 681 -36.83 5.54 -0.30
C ALA A 681 -36.66 6.83 -1.10
N LEU A 682 -36.02 6.76 -2.27
CA LEU A 682 -35.80 7.90 -3.16
C LEU A 682 -37.11 8.52 -3.62
N ASN A 683 -38.06 7.70 -4.11
CA ASN A 683 -39.36 8.22 -4.56
C ASN A 683 -40.20 8.78 -3.41
N THR A 684 -40.17 8.17 -2.23
CA THR A 684 -40.91 8.66 -1.05
C THR A 684 -40.36 9.99 -0.59
N VAL A 685 -39.03 10.14 -0.52
CA VAL A 685 -38.37 11.39 -0.15
C VAL A 685 -38.62 12.47 -1.20
N GLN A 686 -38.53 12.15 -2.49
CA GLN A 686 -38.81 13.11 -3.58
C GLN A 686 -40.28 13.57 -3.57
N CYS A 687 -41.23 12.64 -3.36
CA CYS A 687 -42.66 12.98 -3.25
C CYS A 687 -42.92 13.84 -2.01
N LEU A 688 -42.36 13.45 -0.87
CA LEU A 688 -42.51 14.20 0.37
C LEU A 688 -41.88 15.59 0.25
N GLY A 689 -40.68 15.69 -0.30
CA GLY A 689 -40.00 16.96 -0.55
C GLY A 689 -40.84 17.89 -1.43
N ALA A 690 -41.44 17.37 -2.52
CA ALA A 690 -42.28 18.16 -3.41
C ALA A 690 -43.56 18.64 -2.70
N MET A 691 -44.19 17.78 -1.90
CA MET A 691 -45.35 18.15 -1.10
C MET A 691 -45.00 19.19 -0.02
N LEU A 692 -43.84 19.02 0.63
CA LEU A 692 -43.40 19.89 1.71
C LEU A 692 -43.01 21.27 1.18
N ASP A 693 -42.32 21.33 0.04
CA ASP A 693 -41.99 22.58 -0.64
C ASP A 693 -43.24 23.37 -1.03
N THR A 694 -44.32 22.71 -1.46
CA THR A 694 -45.58 23.41 -1.81
C THR A 694 -46.35 24.01 -0.62
N ILE A 695 -46.02 23.62 0.61
CA ILE A 695 -46.69 24.10 1.83
C ILE A 695 -45.78 25.06 2.61
N VAL A 696 -44.48 24.80 2.62
CA VAL A 696 -43.48 25.53 3.43
C VAL A 696 -42.91 26.75 2.71
N PHE A 697 -42.77 26.70 1.38
CA PHE A 697 -42.27 27.78 0.53
C PHE A 697 -43.33 28.24 -0.48
#